data_AF-A0A9W6YZJ1-F1
#
_entry.id   AF-A0A9W6YZJ1-F1
#
_cell.length_a   1.000
_cell.length_b   1.000
_cell.length_c   1.000
_cell.angle_alpha   90.00
_cell.angle_beta   90.00
_cell.angle_gamma   90.00
#
_symmetry.space_group_name_H-M   'P 1'
#
loop_
_entity.id
_entity.type
_entity.pdbx_description
1 polymer ?
#
loop_
_entity_poly.entity_id
_entity_poly.type
_entity_poly.pdbx_seq_one_letter_code
_entity_poly.pdbx_strand_id
1 'polypeptide(L)'
;MNIAGQDNLGGSSANKEDDDLWLYDDNDDKSANDSSLTNSKFRITDSLINLGPMSDFTMGKVSINSKIQGLPNPNLNEEAIVASSGLEANGSLSIIHPSIKPKIKYAMRFSAVDKLWTLKDSKGSTQYLIITDYKDQKTQIFVVPNKYRLFFSKDFNDKQHSIQFGTMTTRNEKKIVQVLGYKVILYNFKFKKLHSIDYAHEINSATIYDKYVIVIMKNGEIDVLELLEDEDQFEKMDLPALLNYLIFTNGWITESPILNHVSSSSSKKKSLKRSRKGALIKSKSKENLKTETTFWMVTADNRLLVFKKKHKEKVFELQNIHQFPKNLKLSPMDPSYEADVDPLIKQAIFTKLGDEYVTKDYLMILTYGGEVIMYEMYFDPNSRTYKFFKINEICRFPTIGAPDNSYNHATKIERNLIKLDNLHGKQCVFASGASSFLISKMHGSFPRLQQFSSKPVLYFASFNGAKCENGFVTVDDKKGYRACELDLEFMDYSNTLPIKKVNLGETVNQIEYYAPANLYVCSVLKKVEFKALDEEGEPLSGCKKNVQKAMNFRGSIKIISPKNWSVIDTVELDENESCTSLKVMKLKISDSTESPKKTVITVGTGQFKIEDLATNGSWKVYEIISVVPDPNRPEAKYKLKSITSETLKGPISAICEISGRFASVQGQRMLVRTMKSDGNVAPVAFTDTSIYTKDIKSFMNLVLIGDSYQSVSLHGFDAEPYRMLSLGKDVKDVPVSACDFICFDGQLFVLIADEDSILHLLQYDPYDGESLKGSKLLRRSMFRFNGSRSWI
;
A
#
# COMPACT_ATOMS: atom_id res chain seq x y z
N MET A 1 -41.72 -68.38 -17.94
CA MET A 1 -41.51 -69.75 -18.44
C MET A 1 -40.86 -70.52 -17.32
N ASN A 2 -41.57 -71.55 -16.84
CA ASN A 2 -41.21 -72.40 -15.71
C ASN A 2 -39.95 -73.24 -15.96
N ILE A 3 -39.42 -73.75 -14.83
CA ILE A 3 -38.93 -75.12 -14.53
C ILE A 3 -37.60 -74.97 -13.76
N ALA A 4 -37.59 -74.98 -12.42
CA ALA A 4 -37.64 -76.12 -11.47
C ALA A 4 -36.30 -76.90 -11.41
N GLY A 5 -35.77 -77.40 -10.29
CA GLY A 5 -36.20 -77.56 -8.89
C GLY A 5 -34.95 -77.71 -7.97
N GLN A 6 -35.11 -77.59 -6.64
CA GLN A 6 -35.03 -78.68 -5.63
C GLN A 6 -33.64 -79.35 -5.52
N ASP A 7 -32.98 -79.55 -4.37
CA ASP A 7 -33.40 -79.68 -2.97
C ASP A 7 -32.22 -79.41 -1.99
N ASN A 8 -32.57 -79.15 -0.73
CA ASN A 8 -31.69 -79.12 0.45
C ASN A 8 -31.10 -80.51 0.78
N LEU A 9 -29.86 -80.56 1.27
CA LEU A 9 -29.48 -81.01 2.63
C LEU A 9 -27.96 -81.30 2.76
N GLY A 10 -27.33 -80.68 3.76
CA GLY A 10 -26.34 -81.32 4.63
C GLY A 10 -24.84 -81.06 4.38
N GLY A 11 -24.20 -80.39 5.34
CA GLY A 11 -22.80 -80.70 5.70
C GLY A 11 -21.81 -79.53 5.76
N SER A 12 -21.54 -79.08 6.99
CA SER A 12 -20.24 -78.63 7.54
C SER A 12 -19.49 -77.42 6.94
N SER A 13 -19.31 -76.42 7.82
CA SER A 13 -18.13 -75.55 7.99
C SER A 13 -17.47 -74.94 6.73
N ALA A 14 -17.74 -73.67 6.48
CA ALA A 14 -16.87 -72.81 5.70
C ALA A 14 -16.87 -71.39 6.28
N ASN A 15 -15.74 -70.99 6.85
CA ASN A 15 -15.39 -69.58 7.04
C ASN A 15 -15.50 -68.90 5.67
N LYS A 16 -16.31 -67.84 5.58
CA LYS A 16 -16.10 -66.82 4.55
C LYS A 16 -15.12 -65.83 5.15
N GLU A 17 -13.86 -65.98 4.75
CA GLU A 17 -12.82 -64.99 4.98
C GLU A 17 -13.23 -63.70 4.27
N ASP A 18 -13.23 -62.61 5.02
CA ASP A 18 -13.35 -61.26 4.52
C ASP A 18 -12.12 -60.94 3.66
N ASP A 19 -12.36 -60.49 2.43
CA ASP A 19 -11.38 -60.07 1.42
C ASP A 19 -10.58 -58.80 1.79
N ASP A 20 -10.50 -58.44 3.07
CA ASP A 20 -9.83 -57.20 3.54
C ASP A 20 -8.51 -57.46 4.30
N LEU A 21 -8.03 -58.70 4.34
CA LEU A 21 -6.79 -59.09 5.02
C LEU A 21 -5.53 -59.02 4.13
N TRP A 22 -5.49 -58.14 3.13
CA TRP A 22 -4.27 -57.80 2.39
C TRP A 22 -3.73 -56.39 2.73
N LEU A 23 -4.40 -55.67 3.64
CA LEU A 23 -4.02 -54.31 4.05
C LEU A 23 -3.03 -54.26 5.22
N TYR A 24 -2.64 -55.41 5.78
CA TYR A 24 -1.77 -55.50 6.96
C TYR A 24 -0.76 -56.66 6.90
N ASP A 25 -0.13 -56.90 5.76
CA ASP A 25 1.04 -57.78 5.72
C ASP A 25 2.32 -56.93 5.67
N ASP A 26 2.88 -56.68 6.86
CA ASP A 26 4.19 -56.05 7.10
C ASP A 26 5.30 -57.05 6.71
N ASN A 27 5.49 -57.29 5.42
CA ASN A 27 6.62 -58.06 4.91
C ASN A 27 7.11 -57.47 3.59
N ASP A 28 7.91 -56.41 3.68
CA ASP A 28 8.87 -56.07 2.62
C ASP A 28 10.17 -55.53 3.23
N ASP A 29 11.00 -56.46 3.66
CA ASP A 29 12.41 -56.23 3.94
C ASP A 29 13.20 -56.49 2.65
N LYS A 30 13.64 -55.37 2.02
CA LYS A 30 14.74 -55.18 1.05
C LYS A 30 14.37 -54.74 -0.38
N SER A 31 15.02 -53.62 -0.73
CA SER A 31 15.37 -53.11 -2.07
C SER A 31 14.50 -52.01 -2.68
N ALA A 32 14.30 -50.93 -1.92
CA ALA A 32 14.22 -49.60 -2.49
C ALA A 32 15.25 -48.69 -1.80
N ASN A 33 16.04 -47.96 -2.58
CA ASN A 33 16.83 -46.83 -2.11
C ASN A 33 15.87 -45.70 -1.66
N ASP A 34 15.16 -45.91 -0.55
CA ASP A 34 14.32 -44.89 0.05
C ASP A 34 15.24 -44.03 0.91
N SER A 35 15.78 -42.97 0.30
CA SER A 35 16.41 -41.89 1.03
C SER A 35 15.34 -41.27 1.93
N SER A 36 15.25 -41.77 3.16
CA SER A 36 14.29 -41.30 4.14
C SER A 36 14.33 -39.77 4.23
N LEU A 37 13.21 -39.13 3.90
CA LEU A 37 13.02 -37.68 4.04
C LEU A 37 13.15 -37.21 5.50
N THR A 38 13.34 -38.13 6.46
CA THR A 38 13.48 -37.91 7.91
C THR A 38 14.61 -36.94 8.28
N ASN A 39 15.60 -36.72 7.39
CA ASN A 39 16.69 -35.77 7.59
C ASN A 39 16.66 -34.53 6.67
N SER A 40 15.50 -34.20 6.10
CA SER A 40 15.37 -33.03 5.22
C SER A 40 15.27 -31.73 6.02
N LYS A 41 16.20 -30.79 5.78
CA LYS A 41 16.16 -29.43 6.33
C LYS A 41 15.44 -28.50 5.36
N PHE A 42 14.23 -28.08 5.71
CA PHE A 42 13.51 -27.05 4.97
C PHE A 42 14.08 -25.67 5.34
N ARG A 43 14.29 -24.84 4.32
CA ARG A 43 14.72 -23.44 4.47
C ARG A 43 13.77 -22.55 3.71
N ILE A 44 13.34 -21.47 4.34
CA ILE A 44 12.54 -20.42 3.68
C ILE A 44 13.43 -19.73 2.64
N THR A 45 13.02 -19.77 1.38
CA THR A 45 13.71 -19.14 0.23
C THR A 45 13.17 -17.76 -0.10
N ASP A 46 11.85 -17.59 -0.02
CA ASP A 46 11.15 -16.33 -0.28
C ASP A 46 9.87 -16.27 0.57
N SER A 47 9.32 -15.08 0.73
CA SER A 47 8.08 -14.83 1.47
C SER A 47 7.28 -13.73 0.81
N LEU A 48 5.99 -13.99 0.59
CA LEU A 48 5.02 -12.98 0.17
C LEU A 48 4.20 -12.53 1.36
N ILE A 49 4.06 -11.22 1.53
CA ILE A 49 3.24 -10.68 2.61
C ILE A 49 1.76 -11.01 2.35
N ASN A 50 1.13 -11.62 3.33
CA ASN A 50 -0.31 -11.86 3.35
C ASN A 50 -0.93 -11.11 4.53
N LEU A 51 -1.99 -10.34 4.24
CA LEU A 51 -2.81 -9.63 5.22
C LEU A 51 -3.94 -10.50 5.77
N GLY A 52 -4.32 -11.55 5.05
CA GLY A 52 -5.47 -12.38 5.39
C GLY A 52 -5.15 -13.51 6.39
N PRO A 53 -6.18 -14.03 7.08
CA PRO A 53 -7.52 -13.42 7.20
C PRO A 53 -7.47 -12.17 8.10
N MET A 54 -8.34 -11.19 7.81
CA MET A 54 -8.56 -10.00 8.64
C MET A 54 -9.89 -10.19 9.37
N SER A 55 -9.88 -10.33 10.69
CA SER A 55 -11.11 -10.47 11.49
C SER A 55 -11.74 -9.11 11.82
N ASP A 56 -10.89 -8.14 12.12
CA ASP A 56 -11.26 -6.77 12.51
C ASP A 56 -10.16 -5.74 12.15
N PHE A 57 -10.56 -4.48 12.04
CA PHE A 57 -9.67 -3.35 11.81
C PHE A 57 -10.18 -2.08 12.49
N THR A 58 -9.25 -1.18 12.82
CA THR A 58 -9.58 0.15 13.37
C THR A 58 -8.67 1.21 12.74
N MET A 59 -9.11 2.47 12.76
CA MET A 59 -8.28 3.60 12.36
C MET A 59 -7.69 4.28 13.60
N GLY A 60 -6.41 4.62 13.53
CA GLY A 60 -5.78 5.34 14.62
C GLY A 60 -4.46 5.99 14.22
N LYS A 61 -3.99 6.89 15.09
CA LYS A 61 -2.76 7.63 14.86
C LYS A 61 -1.54 6.73 15.11
N VAL A 62 -0.62 6.72 14.15
CA VAL A 62 0.63 5.93 14.22
C VAL A 62 1.86 6.81 14.40
N SER A 63 1.71 8.12 14.28
CA SER A 63 2.81 9.07 14.51
C SER A 63 2.32 10.34 15.20
N ILE A 64 2.76 10.54 16.44
CA ILE A 64 2.36 11.69 17.29
C ILE A 64 3.51 12.65 17.60
N ASN A 65 4.76 12.25 17.32
CA ASN A 65 5.91 13.08 17.63
C ASN A 65 5.88 14.34 16.76
N SER A 66 5.82 15.51 17.39
CA SER A 66 5.71 16.80 16.68
C SER A 66 6.95 17.13 15.86
N LYS A 67 8.13 16.76 16.36
CA LYS A 67 9.43 16.99 15.72
C LYS A 67 10.24 15.71 15.62
N ILE A 68 10.99 15.58 14.52
CA ILE A 68 11.99 14.54 14.29
C ILE A 68 13.26 15.24 13.83
N GLN A 69 14.38 15.01 14.51
CA GLN A 69 15.67 15.68 14.24
C GLN A 69 15.52 17.22 14.20
N GLY A 70 14.73 17.79 15.11
CA GLY A 70 14.50 19.23 15.23
C GLY A 70 13.49 19.84 14.26
N LEU A 71 13.19 19.20 13.12
CA LEU A 71 12.18 19.67 12.17
C LEU A 71 10.79 19.07 12.43
N PRO A 72 9.70 19.74 12.00
CA PRO A 72 8.35 19.19 12.08
C PRO A 72 8.23 17.85 11.35
N ASN A 73 7.68 16.85 12.02
CA ASN A 73 7.46 15.50 11.51
C ASN A 73 6.60 15.53 10.22
N PRO A 74 7.05 14.90 9.11
CA PRO A 74 6.30 14.88 7.86
C PRO A 74 5.05 13.99 7.87
N ASN A 75 4.89 13.12 8.87
CA ASN A 75 3.74 12.22 9.02
C ASN A 75 2.99 12.51 10.34
N LEU A 76 3.05 13.75 10.85
CA LEU A 76 2.43 14.11 12.13
C LEU A 76 0.90 13.91 12.09
N ASN A 77 0.36 13.20 13.10
CA ASN A 77 -1.06 12.90 13.25
C ASN A 77 -1.67 12.13 12.06
N GLU A 78 -0.83 11.48 11.26
CA GLU A 78 -1.30 10.59 10.20
C GLU A 78 -1.99 9.38 10.82
N GLU A 79 -3.20 9.12 10.33
CA GLU A 79 -4.01 7.96 10.71
C GLU A 79 -3.75 6.81 9.74
N ALA A 80 -3.60 5.61 10.28
CA ALA A 80 -3.41 4.39 9.51
C ALA A 80 -4.51 3.40 9.87
N ILE A 81 -4.75 2.46 8.96
CA ILE A 81 -5.61 1.32 9.25
C ILE A 81 -4.75 0.29 9.98
N VAL A 82 -5.20 -0.14 11.15
CA VAL A 82 -4.57 -1.21 11.92
C VAL A 82 -5.53 -2.38 11.92
N ALA A 83 -5.13 -3.45 11.25
CA ALA A 83 -5.94 -4.63 11.09
C ALA A 83 -5.30 -5.84 11.76
N SER A 84 -6.15 -6.72 12.26
CA SER A 84 -5.80 -8.11 12.54
C SER A 84 -5.36 -8.82 11.25
N SER A 85 -4.41 -9.74 11.37
CA SER A 85 -3.92 -10.53 10.24
C SER A 85 -3.32 -11.85 10.69
N GLY A 86 -3.62 -12.93 9.97
CA GLY A 86 -3.09 -14.26 10.28
C GLY A 86 -3.77 -14.90 11.50
N LEU A 87 -3.37 -16.14 11.78
CA LEU A 87 -3.99 -17.00 12.79
C LEU A 87 -2.94 -17.67 13.65
N GLU A 88 -3.32 -17.93 14.91
CA GLU A 88 -2.54 -18.68 15.89
C GLU A 88 -1.11 -18.14 16.00
N ALA A 89 -0.10 -18.99 15.84
CA ALA A 89 1.31 -18.60 15.90
C ALA A 89 1.70 -17.55 14.84
N ASN A 90 0.93 -17.44 13.74
CA ASN A 90 1.13 -16.43 12.70
C ASN A 90 0.23 -15.20 12.89
N GLY A 91 -0.50 -15.12 14.00
CA GLY A 91 -1.35 -14.00 14.34
C GLY A 91 -0.54 -12.72 14.58
N SER A 92 -0.98 -11.65 13.93
CA SER A 92 -0.21 -10.43 13.77
C SER A 92 -1.12 -9.22 13.54
N LEU A 93 -0.59 -8.03 13.76
CA LEU A 93 -1.21 -6.77 13.34
C LEU A 93 -0.57 -6.29 12.05
N SER A 94 -1.41 -5.97 11.07
CA SER A 94 -1.01 -5.33 9.82
C SER A 94 -1.41 -3.86 9.87
N ILE A 95 -0.40 -2.99 9.83
CA ILE A 95 -0.58 -1.54 9.83
C ILE A 95 -0.41 -1.03 8.41
N ILE A 96 -1.51 -0.59 7.82
CA ILE A 96 -1.59 -0.10 6.45
C ILE A 96 -1.50 1.42 6.50
N HIS A 97 -0.35 1.94 6.10
CA HIS A 97 -0.07 3.37 6.11
C HIS A 97 -0.62 4.04 4.84
N PRO A 98 -1.21 5.24 4.93
CA PRO A 98 -1.66 5.96 3.74
C PRO A 98 -0.49 6.55 2.93
N SER A 99 0.66 6.79 3.56
CA SER A 99 1.87 7.27 2.89
C SER A 99 3.13 6.62 3.43
N ILE A 100 4.23 6.72 2.66
CA ILE A 100 5.56 6.26 3.06
C ILE A 100 6.04 7.11 4.24
N LYS A 101 6.50 6.45 5.30
CA LYS A 101 7.13 7.05 6.47
C LYS A 101 8.66 6.89 6.39
N PRO A 102 9.40 7.90 5.88
CA PRO A 102 10.85 7.79 5.72
C PRO A 102 11.59 7.80 7.07
N LYS A 103 12.66 7.01 7.17
CA LYS A 103 13.60 7.04 8.31
C LYS A 103 14.49 8.28 8.19
N ILE A 104 14.17 9.36 8.93
CA ILE A 104 14.95 10.61 8.92
C ILE A 104 16.23 10.44 9.75
N LYS A 105 17.39 10.44 9.08
CA LYS A 105 18.72 10.34 9.73
C LYS A 105 19.29 11.69 10.10
N TYR A 106 19.01 12.70 9.28
CA TYR A 106 19.52 14.05 9.46
C TYR A 106 18.56 15.07 8.90
N ALA A 107 18.44 16.22 9.57
CA ALA A 107 17.57 17.30 9.13
C ALA A 107 18.18 18.66 9.46
N MET A 108 17.96 19.63 8.57
CA MET A 108 18.33 21.04 8.77
C MET A 108 17.39 21.95 7.98
N ARG A 109 17.40 23.25 8.25
CA ARG A 109 16.59 24.23 7.52
C ARG A 109 17.51 25.16 6.74
N PHE A 110 17.24 25.33 5.46
CA PHE A 110 17.88 26.37 4.65
C PHE A 110 17.05 27.65 4.70
N SER A 111 17.71 28.81 4.54
CA SER A 111 17.03 30.12 4.45
C SER A 111 16.25 30.24 3.14
N ALA A 112 16.87 29.88 2.02
CA ALA A 112 16.26 29.84 0.70
C ALA A 112 16.83 28.66 -0.10
N VAL A 113 15.96 27.85 -0.69
CA VAL A 113 16.31 26.71 -1.55
C VAL A 113 15.12 26.37 -2.43
N ASP A 114 15.26 26.50 -3.74
CA ASP A 114 14.23 26.08 -4.67
C ASP A 114 14.57 24.72 -5.25
N LYS A 115 15.76 24.52 -5.82
CA LYS A 115 16.24 23.19 -6.25
C LYS A 115 17.47 22.73 -5.48
N LEU A 116 17.70 21.42 -5.49
CA LEU A 116 18.91 20.81 -4.96
C LEU A 116 19.43 19.70 -5.87
N TRP A 117 20.75 19.49 -5.85
CA TRP A 117 21.42 18.37 -6.51
C TRP A 117 22.48 17.79 -5.59
N THR A 118 22.73 16.48 -5.74
CA THR A 118 23.77 15.76 -5.01
C THR A 118 24.79 15.22 -6.01
N LEU A 119 26.08 15.43 -5.73
CA LEU A 119 27.16 14.92 -6.58
C LEU A 119 27.90 13.80 -5.85
N LYS A 120 27.95 12.64 -6.51
CA LYS A 120 28.62 11.44 -6.00
C LYS A 120 29.99 11.27 -6.61
N ASP A 121 30.97 10.92 -5.79
CA ASP A 121 32.31 10.51 -6.23
C ASP A 121 32.28 9.20 -7.04
N SER A 122 33.39 8.85 -7.65
CA SER A 122 33.72 7.53 -8.23
C SER A 122 33.30 6.36 -7.32
N LYS A 123 33.49 6.48 -6.00
CA LYS A 123 33.09 5.47 -5.00
C LYS A 123 31.58 5.45 -4.68
N GLY A 124 30.77 6.30 -5.31
CA GLY A 124 29.32 6.40 -5.06
C GLY A 124 28.91 7.15 -3.79
N SER A 125 29.87 7.67 -3.02
CA SER A 125 29.60 8.52 -1.85
C SER A 125 29.36 9.98 -2.26
N THR A 126 28.42 10.64 -1.60
CA THR A 126 28.02 12.02 -1.89
C THR A 126 29.03 12.99 -1.29
N GLN A 127 29.71 13.74 -2.15
CA GLN A 127 30.75 14.70 -1.74
C GLN A 127 30.20 16.12 -1.64
N TYR A 128 29.37 16.50 -2.61
CA TYR A 128 28.82 17.85 -2.72
C TYR A 128 27.29 17.83 -2.72
N LEU A 129 26.71 18.79 -2.01
CA LEU A 129 25.30 19.16 -2.05
C LEU A 129 25.22 20.56 -2.64
N ILE A 130 24.44 20.74 -3.69
CA ILE A 130 24.28 22.01 -4.38
C ILE A 130 22.86 22.46 -4.20
N ILE A 131 22.68 23.72 -3.83
CA ILE A 131 21.36 24.35 -3.76
C ILE A 131 21.33 25.55 -4.68
N THR A 132 20.17 25.82 -5.25
CA THR A 132 19.92 27.08 -5.98
C THR A 132 18.66 27.74 -5.44
N ASP A 133 18.68 29.05 -5.40
CA ASP A 133 17.53 29.90 -5.07
C ASP A 133 17.20 30.78 -6.26
N TYR A 134 15.95 30.74 -6.69
CA TYR A 134 15.47 31.56 -7.81
C TYR A 134 15.24 33.00 -7.41
N LYS A 135 14.91 33.26 -6.13
CA LYS A 135 14.64 34.61 -5.64
C LYS A 135 15.91 35.44 -5.55
N ASP A 136 16.93 34.92 -4.88
CA ASP A 136 18.21 35.60 -4.75
C ASP A 136 19.13 35.39 -5.98
N GLN A 137 18.70 34.56 -6.94
CA GLN A 137 19.46 34.13 -8.12
C GLN A 137 20.86 33.59 -7.77
N LYS A 138 20.98 32.83 -6.69
CA LYS A 138 22.27 32.30 -6.21
C LYS A 138 22.33 30.79 -6.27
N THR A 139 23.53 30.27 -6.50
CA THR A 139 23.83 28.84 -6.39
C THR A 139 24.95 28.64 -5.38
N GLN A 140 24.79 27.73 -4.42
CA GLN A 140 25.75 27.46 -3.35
C GLN A 140 26.13 25.98 -3.30
N ILE A 141 27.38 25.70 -2.95
CA ILE A 141 27.93 24.35 -2.85
C ILE A 141 28.28 24.06 -1.39
N PHE A 142 27.85 22.91 -0.88
CA PHE A 142 28.15 22.42 0.46
C PHE A 142 28.92 21.11 0.39
N VAL A 143 29.98 20.98 1.19
CA VAL A 143 30.77 19.75 1.32
C VAL A 143 30.13 18.84 2.36
N VAL A 144 29.56 17.71 1.93
CA VAL A 144 28.80 16.80 2.79
C VAL A 144 29.67 16.15 3.88
N PRO A 145 30.86 15.56 3.57
CA PRO A 145 31.71 14.99 4.61
C PRO A 145 32.17 15.99 5.67
N ASN A 146 32.30 17.27 5.31
CA ASN A 146 32.77 18.33 6.20
C ASN A 146 31.60 19.08 6.86
N LYS A 147 30.61 18.32 7.37
CA LYS A 147 29.42 18.82 8.07
C LYS A 147 28.67 19.91 7.30
N TYR A 148 28.54 19.76 5.97
CA TYR A 148 27.87 20.73 5.11
C TYR A 148 28.49 22.13 5.19
N ARG A 149 29.82 22.24 5.25
CA ARG A 149 30.51 23.54 5.14
C ARG A 149 30.38 24.08 3.71
N LEU A 150 30.14 25.38 3.58
CA LEU A 150 30.11 26.08 2.30
C LEU A 150 31.48 25.97 1.60
N PHE A 151 31.46 25.59 0.33
CA PHE A 151 32.63 25.49 -0.54
C PHE A 151 32.68 26.70 -1.47
N PHE A 152 33.87 27.27 -1.63
CA PHE A 152 34.11 28.39 -2.52
C PHE A 152 35.12 27.97 -3.60
N SER A 153 34.78 28.21 -4.86
CA SER A 153 35.71 28.12 -5.99
C SER A 153 35.68 29.44 -6.75
N LYS A 154 36.85 29.89 -7.22
CA LYS A 154 36.99 31.13 -7.99
C LYS A 154 36.30 31.05 -9.35
N ASP A 155 36.26 29.86 -9.94
CA ASP A 155 35.73 29.64 -11.30
C ASP A 155 34.23 29.27 -11.30
N PHE A 156 33.66 29.02 -10.13
CA PHE A 156 32.27 28.63 -9.99
C PHE A 156 31.35 29.85 -10.11
N ASN A 157 30.32 29.75 -10.93
CA ASN A 157 29.33 30.83 -11.04
C ASN A 157 28.24 30.66 -9.99
N ASP A 158 28.39 31.39 -8.89
CA ASP A 158 27.47 31.42 -7.75
C ASP A 158 26.44 32.55 -7.81
N LYS A 159 26.65 33.55 -8.68
CA LYS A 159 25.81 34.76 -8.82
C LYS A 159 24.58 34.59 -9.71
N GLN A 160 24.41 33.42 -10.30
CA GLN A 160 23.25 33.07 -11.12
C GLN A 160 22.60 31.80 -10.59
N HIS A 161 21.30 31.67 -10.79
CA HIS A 161 20.60 30.43 -10.49
C HIS A 161 20.97 29.36 -11.53
N SER A 162 21.05 28.12 -11.08
CA SER A 162 21.31 26.98 -11.95
C SER A 162 20.01 26.34 -12.38
N ILE A 163 19.86 26.05 -13.67
CA ILE A 163 18.68 25.36 -14.21
C ILE A 163 18.79 23.87 -13.94
N GLN A 164 19.98 23.31 -14.19
CA GLN A 164 20.30 21.91 -13.99
C GLN A 164 21.77 21.73 -13.57
N PHE A 165 22.01 20.71 -12.75
CA PHE A 165 23.33 20.33 -12.28
C PHE A 165 23.50 18.82 -12.34
N GLY A 166 24.69 18.34 -12.70
CA GLY A 166 24.93 16.91 -12.79
C GLY A 166 26.40 16.53 -12.87
N THR A 167 26.66 15.24 -12.75
CA THR A 167 27.99 14.66 -12.99
C THR A 167 27.99 13.86 -14.28
N MET A 168 29.04 14.00 -15.07
CA MET A 168 29.34 13.17 -16.23
C MET A 168 30.45 12.20 -15.85
N THR A 169 30.30 10.94 -16.21
CA THR A 169 31.34 9.93 -15.93
C THR A 169 32.20 9.77 -17.18
N THR A 170 33.49 10.11 -17.08
CA THR A 170 34.50 9.86 -18.11
C THR A 170 35.35 8.65 -17.69
N ARG A 171 36.07 8.01 -18.62
CA ARG A 171 36.94 6.84 -18.32
C ARG A 171 37.92 7.06 -17.16
N ASN A 172 38.41 8.28 -16.99
CA ASN A 172 39.47 8.59 -16.02
C ASN A 172 38.97 9.33 -14.76
N GLU A 173 37.98 10.23 -14.89
CA GLU A 173 37.48 11.06 -13.79
C GLU A 173 35.99 11.41 -13.96
N LYS A 174 35.34 11.84 -12.87
CA LYS A 174 34.01 12.46 -12.95
C LYS A 174 34.13 13.95 -13.20
N LYS A 175 33.43 14.44 -14.22
CA LYS A 175 33.31 15.87 -14.50
C LYS A 175 31.96 16.38 -14.03
N ILE A 176 31.89 17.69 -13.84
CA ILE A 176 30.73 18.37 -13.30
C ILE A 176 30.19 19.31 -14.37
N VAL A 177 28.87 19.34 -14.56
CA VAL A 177 28.21 20.26 -15.48
C VAL A 177 27.24 21.15 -14.72
N GLN A 178 27.36 22.45 -14.97
CA GLN A 178 26.40 23.45 -14.54
C GLN A 178 25.71 24.04 -15.78
N VAL A 179 24.39 24.00 -15.80
CA VAL A 179 23.57 24.68 -16.82
C VAL A 179 22.96 25.92 -16.20
N LEU A 180 23.30 27.09 -16.76
CA LEU A 180 22.78 28.41 -16.41
C LEU A 180 21.79 28.88 -17.47
N GLY A 181 21.18 30.06 -17.27
CA GLY A 181 20.22 30.64 -18.21
C GLY A 181 20.73 30.79 -19.64
N TYR A 182 22.01 31.13 -19.86
CA TYR A 182 22.56 31.38 -21.21
C TYR A 182 23.89 30.66 -21.46
N LYS A 183 24.27 29.73 -20.57
CA LYS A 183 25.61 29.13 -20.59
C LYS A 183 25.59 27.71 -20.03
N VAL A 184 26.31 26.81 -20.68
CA VAL A 184 26.66 25.49 -20.14
C VAL A 184 28.14 25.49 -19.80
N ILE A 185 28.49 25.16 -18.55
CA ILE A 185 29.87 25.16 -18.06
C ILE A 185 30.27 23.75 -17.65
N LEU A 186 31.44 23.32 -18.14
CA LEU A 186 32.11 22.10 -17.73
C LEU A 186 33.17 22.43 -16.68
N TYR A 187 33.16 21.66 -15.60
CA TYR A 187 34.12 21.73 -14.52
C TYR A 187 34.78 20.36 -14.30
N ASN A 188 35.99 20.38 -13.74
CA ASN A 188 36.52 19.18 -13.08
C ASN A 188 35.78 18.93 -11.75
N PHE A 189 36.04 17.81 -11.09
CA PHE A 189 35.37 17.47 -9.81
C PHE A 189 35.67 18.45 -8.65
N LYS A 190 36.65 19.35 -8.81
CA LYS A 190 37.02 20.39 -7.84
C LYS A 190 36.48 21.78 -8.20
N PHE A 191 35.56 21.87 -9.16
CA PHE A 191 34.97 23.13 -9.65
C PHE A 191 35.98 24.10 -10.27
N LYS A 192 37.04 23.60 -10.91
CA LYS A 192 37.89 24.38 -11.83
C LYS A 192 37.26 24.33 -13.22
N LYS A 193 37.11 25.48 -13.87
CA LYS A 193 36.46 25.56 -15.19
C LYS A 193 37.35 24.90 -16.25
N LEU A 194 36.76 24.06 -17.10
CA LEU A 194 37.42 23.40 -18.23
C LEU A 194 36.98 24.01 -19.56
N HIS A 195 35.66 24.05 -19.80
CA HIS A 195 35.08 24.54 -21.05
C HIS A 195 33.72 25.21 -20.79
N SER A 196 33.25 26.05 -21.71
CA SER A 196 31.90 26.61 -21.65
C SER A 196 31.35 26.95 -23.01
N ILE A 197 30.06 26.73 -23.21
CA ILE A 197 29.31 27.12 -24.41
C ILE A 197 28.28 28.18 -24.03
N ASP A 198 28.28 29.28 -24.76
CA ASP A 198 27.31 30.38 -24.66
C ASP A 198 26.14 30.16 -25.64
N TYR A 199 24.94 30.56 -25.22
CA TYR A 199 23.71 30.48 -26.01
C TYR A 199 23.10 31.87 -26.19
N ALA A 200 22.53 32.11 -27.37
CA ALA A 200 21.85 33.38 -27.69
C ALA A 200 20.49 33.49 -26.99
N HIS A 201 19.78 32.36 -26.86
CA HIS A 201 18.47 32.27 -26.22
C HIS A 201 18.58 31.66 -24.82
N GLU A 202 17.64 32.02 -23.95
CA GLU A 202 17.59 31.49 -22.60
C GLU A 202 17.23 30.01 -22.61
N ILE A 203 17.98 29.21 -21.87
CA ILE A 203 17.73 27.80 -21.64
C ILE A 203 16.49 27.67 -20.74
N ASN A 204 15.53 26.83 -21.14
CA ASN A 204 14.34 26.52 -20.35
C ASN A 204 14.55 25.26 -19.50
N SER A 205 15.09 24.21 -20.11
CA SER A 205 15.34 22.94 -19.43
C SER A 205 16.59 22.25 -19.98
N ALA A 206 17.17 21.37 -19.16
CA ALA A 206 18.29 20.56 -19.58
C ALA A 206 18.30 19.20 -18.88
N THR A 207 18.77 18.18 -19.60
CA THR A 207 18.91 16.81 -19.09
C THR A 207 20.35 16.36 -19.29
N ILE A 208 20.97 15.88 -18.22
CA ILE A 208 22.36 15.40 -18.22
C ILE A 208 22.33 13.89 -18.02
N TYR A 209 22.99 13.15 -18.90
CA TYR A 209 23.13 11.70 -18.77
C TYR A 209 24.44 11.23 -19.38
N ASP A 210 25.21 10.48 -18.61
CA ASP A 210 26.49 9.92 -19.03
C ASP A 210 27.42 11.00 -19.62
N LYS A 211 27.70 10.96 -20.93
CA LYS A 211 28.52 11.95 -21.64
C LYS A 211 27.73 12.95 -22.52
N TYR A 212 26.41 13.02 -22.36
CA TYR A 212 25.53 13.88 -23.15
C TYR A 212 24.76 14.88 -22.29
N VAL A 213 24.50 16.05 -22.87
CA VAL A 213 23.62 17.08 -22.30
C VAL A 213 22.62 17.53 -23.35
N ILE A 214 21.33 17.33 -23.09
CA ILE A 214 20.26 17.97 -23.88
C ILE A 214 20.01 19.35 -23.29
N VAL A 215 19.95 20.35 -24.14
CA VAL A 215 19.57 21.73 -23.82
C VAL A 215 18.36 22.10 -24.66
N ILE A 216 17.28 22.54 -24.01
CA ILE A 216 16.08 23.05 -24.68
C ILE A 216 15.94 24.54 -24.33
N MET A 217 15.92 25.37 -25.36
CA MET A 217 15.80 26.82 -25.26
C MET A 217 14.33 27.27 -25.13
N LYS A 218 14.09 28.49 -24.64
CA LYS A 218 12.72 29.04 -24.47
C LYS A 218 11.93 29.21 -25.78
N ASN A 219 12.62 29.33 -26.91
CA ASN A 219 12.01 29.33 -28.25
C ASN A 219 11.61 27.92 -28.74
N GLY A 220 11.95 26.87 -27.99
CA GLY A 220 11.66 25.47 -28.34
C GLY A 220 12.75 24.76 -29.13
N GLU A 221 13.83 25.45 -29.51
CA GLU A 221 14.98 24.85 -30.16
C GLU A 221 15.75 23.93 -29.21
N ILE A 222 16.41 22.91 -29.78
CA ILE A 222 17.14 21.89 -29.05
C ILE A 222 18.58 21.79 -29.53
N ASP A 223 19.51 21.69 -28.58
CA ASP A 223 20.90 21.33 -28.83
C ASP A 223 21.27 20.10 -27.98
N VAL A 224 22.06 19.18 -28.54
CA VAL A 224 22.63 18.06 -27.80
C VAL A 224 24.14 18.20 -27.79
N LEU A 225 24.71 18.36 -26.60
CA LEU A 225 26.15 18.45 -26.40
C LEU A 225 26.71 17.07 -26.08
N GLU A 226 27.79 16.67 -26.75
CA GLU A 226 28.61 15.53 -26.38
C GLU A 226 29.92 15.99 -25.77
N LEU A 227 30.34 15.36 -24.68
CA LEU A 227 31.66 15.57 -24.11
C LEU A 227 32.68 14.73 -24.87
N LEU A 228 33.64 15.40 -25.50
CA LEU A 228 34.85 14.76 -26.04
C LEU A 228 35.81 14.48 -24.87
N GLU A 229 35.95 13.21 -24.53
CA GLU A 229 36.70 12.77 -23.35
C GLU A 229 38.18 13.13 -23.40
N ASP A 230 38.77 13.14 -24.61
CA ASP A 230 40.21 13.37 -24.82
C ASP A 230 40.59 14.86 -24.72
N GLU A 231 39.65 15.77 -25.03
CA GLU A 231 39.91 17.22 -25.10
C GLU A 231 39.30 18.01 -23.93
N ASP A 232 38.45 17.37 -23.12
CA ASP A 232 37.66 18.03 -22.08
C ASP A 232 36.78 19.18 -22.63
N GLN A 233 36.27 19.04 -23.85
CA GLN A 233 35.44 20.04 -24.52
C GLN A 233 34.06 19.48 -24.88
N PHE A 234 33.09 20.39 -24.99
CA PHE A 234 31.77 20.06 -25.51
C PHE A 234 31.72 20.32 -27.01
N GLU A 235 31.19 19.36 -27.75
CA GLU A 235 30.87 19.50 -29.16
C GLU A 235 29.35 19.40 -29.34
N LYS A 236 28.80 20.21 -30.27
CA LYS A 236 27.39 20.09 -30.64
C LYS A 236 27.23 18.88 -31.56
N MET A 237 26.35 17.95 -31.17
CA MET A 237 26.03 16.79 -31.97
C MET A 237 25.10 17.19 -33.12
N ASP A 238 25.40 16.72 -34.33
CA ASP A 238 24.48 16.86 -35.46
C ASP A 238 23.15 16.16 -35.16
N LEU A 239 22.06 16.89 -35.30
CA LEU A 239 20.71 16.37 -35.14
C LEU A 239 20.09 16.03 -36.51
N PRO A 240 19.17 15.05 -36.58
CA PRO A 240 18.43 14.78 -37.80
C PRO A 240 17.71 16.03 -38.32
N ALA A 241 17.78 16.30 -39.61
CA ALA A 241 17.22 17.51 -40.22
C ALA A 241 15.69 17.60 -40.05
N LEU A 242 15.02 16.44 -39.89
CA LEU A 242 13.60 16.31 -39.58
C LEU A 242 13.18 17.01 -38.28
N LEU A 243 14.12 17.30 -37.37
CA LEU A 243 13.84 17.90 -36.07
C LEU A 243 13.87 19.44 -36.08
N ASN A 244 14.47 20.06 -37.10
CA ASN A 244 14.80 21.50 -37.09
C ASN A 244 13.59 22.43 -36.98
N TYR A 245 12.40 21.98 -37.39
CA TYR A 245 11.17 22.79 -37.41
C TYR A 245 10.20 22.44 -36.28
N LEU A 246 10.59 21.55 -35.37
CA LEU A 246 9.75 21.12 -34.26
C LEU A 246 10.05 21.93 -32.99
N ILE A 247 9.00 22.17 -32.21
CA ILE A 247 9.10 22.82 -30.89
C ILE A 247 9.18 21.72 -29.84
N PHE A 248 10.26 21.70 -29.06
CA PHE A 248 10.48 20.71 -28.02
C PHE A 248 10.10 21.21 -26.63
N THR A 249 9.43 20.36 -25.85
CA THR A 249 9.01 20.66 -24.47
C THR A 249 9.86 19.93 -23.44
N ASN A 250 10.28 18.70 -23.74
CA ASN A 250 11.08 17.87 -22.84
C ASN A 250 12.02 16.91 -23.59
N GLY A 251 13.16 16.59 -22.98
CA GLY A 251 14.14 15.66 -23.53
C GLY A 251 14.69 14.71 -22.47
N TRP A 252 14.90 13.46 -22.84
CA TRP A 252 15.42 12.39 -21.98
C TRP A 252 16.47 11.55 -22.70
N ILE A 253 17.48 11.09 -21.96
CA ILE A 253 18.57 10.29 -22.50
C ILE A 253 18.69 9.03 -21.65
N THR A 254 18.84 7.89 -22.32
CA THR A 254 19.03 6.62 -21.63
C THR A 254 19.58 5.56 -22.57
N GLU A 255 20.18 4.52 -22.00
CA GLU A 255 20.57 3.33 -22.74
C GLU A 255 19.39 2.37 -22.88
N SER A 256 19.07 1.97 -24.11
CA SER A 256 17.90 1.12 -24.37
C SER A 256 18.12 0.21 -25.59
N PRO A 257 17.54 -1.00 -25.60
CA PRO A 257 17.52 -1.87 -26.78
C PRO A 257 16.38 -1.53 -27.77
N ILE A 258 15.51 -0.55 -27.46
CA ILE A 258 14.26 -0.27 -28.18
C ILE A 258 14.42 -0.19 -29.71
N LEU A 259 15.51 0.40 -30.20
CA LEU A 259 15.76 0.62 -31.63
C LEU A 259 16.60 -0.49 -32.30
N ASN A 260 16.86 -1.62 -31.64
CA ASN A 260 17.75 -2.67 -32.17
C ASN A 260 17.20 -3.41 -33.38
N HIS A 261 15.89 -3.71 -33.38
CA HIS A 261 15.28 -4.54 -34.43
C HIS A 261 14.61 -3.73 -35.55
N VAL A 262 14.47 -2.43 -35.33
CA VAL A 262 13.73 -1.53 -36.24
C VAL A 262 14.45 -1.35 -37.58
N SER A 263 15.78 -1.42 -37.56
CA SER A 263 16.65 -1.35 -38.75
C SER A 263 16.48 -2.51 -39.74
N SER A 264 15.84 -3.62 -39.33
CA SER A 264 15.69 -4.83 -40.15
C SER A 264 14.38 -4.90 -40.95
N SER A 265 13.46 -3.95 -40.73
CA SER A 265 12.12 -3.98 -41.34
C SER A 265 12.05 -3.39 -42.75
N SER A 266 12.94 -2.46 -43.11
CA SER A 266 12.98 -1.84 -44.45
C SER A 266 13.90 -2.54 -45.45
N SER A 267 14.65 -3.57 -45.03
CA SER A 267 15.58 -4.30 -45.90
C SER A 267 15.10 -5.72 -46.19
N LYS A 268 14.40 -5.87 -47.32
CA LYS A 268 14.07 -7.13 -48.02
C LYS A 268 13.32 -8.18 -47.20
N LYS A 269 12.12 -8.55 -47.70
CA LYS A 269 11.45 -9.84 -47.44
C LYS A 269 12.50 -10.98 -47.59
N LYS A 270 13.15 -11.39 -46.50
CA LYS A 270 14.01 -12.58 -46.51
C LYS A 270 13.09 -13.78 -46.70
N SER A 271 13.17 -14.35 -47.90
CA SER A 271 12.57 -15.60 -48.33
C SER A 271 12.46 -16.62 -47.20
N LEU A 272 11.24 -17.08 -46.91
CA LEU A 272 11.01 -18.24 -46.06
C LEU A 272 11.76 -19.44 -46.63
N LYS A 273 12.80 -19.92 -45.93
CA LYS A 273 13.41 -21.21 -46.26
C LYS A 273 12.40 -22.32 -45.91
N ARG A 274 11.89 -23.00 -46.94
CA ARG A 274 11.10 -24.24 -46.80
C ARG A 274 12.05 -25.42 -46.56
N SER A 275 11.71 -26.28 -45.62
CA SER A 275 12.31 -27.62 -45.50
C SER A 275 11.78 -28.53 -46.62
N ARG A 276 12.54 -29.57 -46.99
CA ARG A 276 12.16 -30.63 -47.97
C ARG A 276 10.84 -31.36 -47.64
N LYS A 277 10.23 -31.13 -46.47
CA LYS A 277 8.95 -31.72 -46.02
C LYS A 277 7.81 -30.71 -45.76
N GLY A 278 7.82 -29.53 -46.39
CA GLY A 278 6.62 -28.67 -46.45
C GLY A 278 6.18 -27.93 -45.17
N ALA A 279 6.79 -28.17 -44.01
CA ALA A 279 6.47 -27.46 -42.77
C ALA A 279 7.15 -26.08 -42.69
N LEU A 280 6.37 -25.04 -42.32
CA LEU A 280 6.88 -23.69 -42.02
C LEU A 280 7.71 -23.71 -40.73
N ILE A 281 9.03 -23.56 -40.84
CA ILE A 281 9.89 -23.30 -39.69
C ILE A 281 9.76 -21.81 -39.34
N LYS A 282 8.92 -21.47 -38.36
CA LYS A 282 8.99 -20.16 -37.69
C LYS A 282 10.32 -20.13 -36.92
N SER A 283 11.37 -19.56 -37.52
CA SER A 283 12.58 -19.25 -36.75
C SER A 283 12.19 -18.29 -35.63
N LYS A 284 12.18 -18.75 -34.36
CA LYS A 284 12.09 -17.87 -33.20
C LYS A 284 13.26 -16.86 -33.33
N SER A 285 12.99 -15.64 -33.76
CA SER A 285 14.00 -14.60 -33.78
C SER A 285 14.40 -14.31 -32.35
N LYS A 286 15.67 -14.55 -32.01
CA LYS A 286 16.20 -14.25 -30.68
C LYS A 286 16.16 -12.74 -30.45
N GLU A 287 15.73 -12.35 -29.27
CA GLU A 287 15.74 -10.96 -28.82
C GLU A 287 17.18 -10.44 -28.71
N ASN A 288 17.44 -9.25 -29.25
CA ASN A 288 18.72 -8.56 -29.14
C ASN A 288 18.65 -7.49 -28.05
N LEU A 289 19.26 -7.80 -26.91
CA LEU A 289 19.26 -6.99 -25.70
C LEU A 289 20.43 -5.99 -25.63
N LYS A 290 21.26 -5.86 -26.67
CA LYS A 290 22.39 -4.93 -26.67
C LYS A 290 21.89 -3.50 -26.51
N THR A 291 22.24 -2.82 -25.43
CA THR A 291 21.81 -1.43 -25.22
C THR A 291 22.65 -0.47 -26.05
N GLU A 292 22.01 0.59 -26.54
CA GLU A 292 22.69 1.74 -27.15
C GLU A 292 22.07 3.03 -26.60
N THR A 293 22.82 4.13 -26.62
CA THR A 293 22.30 5.44 -26.19
C THR A 293 21.18 5.89 -27.11
N THR A 294 20.03 6.16 -26.50
CA THR A 294 18.82 6.66 -27.17
C THR A 294 18.43 8.01 -26.63
N PHE A 295 18.02 8.89 -27.53
CA PHE A 295 17.54 10.23 -27.27
C PHE A 295 16.03 10.24 -27.45
N TRP A 296 15.31 10.64 -26.41
CA TRP A 296 13.85 10.68 -26.34
C TRP A 296 13.42 12.13 -26.25
N MET A 297 12.54 12.58 -27.14
CA MET A 297 12.12 13.97 -27.23
C MET A 297 10.61 14.08 -27.25
N VAL A 298 10.08 14.98 -26.43
CA VAL A 298 8.67 15.38 -26.43
C VAL A 298 8.54 16.68 -27.18
N THR A 299 7.63 16.73 -28.13
CA THR A 299 7.31 17.92 -28.93
C THR A 299 6.02 18.59 -28.42
N ALA A 300 5.83 19.87 -28.76
CA ALA A 300 4.68 20.65 -28.34
C ALA A 300 3.35 20.20 -28.99
N ASP A 301 3.42 19.51 -30.13
CA ASP A 301 2.29 18.84 -30.83
C ASP A 301 2.03 17.41 -30.31
N ASN A 302 2.52 17.07 -29.11
CA ASN A 302 2.31 15.80 -28.41
C ASN A 302 2.86 14.55 -29.10
N ARG A 303 4.05 14.64 -29.71
CA ARG A 303 4.76 13.47 -30.22
C ARG A 303 5.88 13.08 -29.27
N LEU A 304 6.18 11.79 -29.23
CA LEU A 304 7.31 11.23 -28.49
C LEU A 304 8.26 10.54 -29.46
N LEU A 305 9.35 11.24 -29.77
CA LEU A 305 10.33 10.88 -30.77
C LEU A 305 11.52 10.17 -30.12
N VAL A 306 12.10 9.20 -30.82
CA VAL A 306 13.26 8.43 -30.37
C VAL A 306 14.27 8.23 -31.50
N PHE A 307 15.54 8.51 -31.25
CA PHE A 307 16.63 8.27 -32.19
C PHE A 307 17.94 7.85 -31.50
N LYS A 308 18.90 7.37 -32.29
CA LYS A 308 20.26 6.98 -31.85
C LYS A 308 21.26 8.06 -32.25
N LYS A 309 22.42 8.08 -31.59
CA LYS A 309 23.56 8.93 -32.01
C LYS A 309 23.88 8.78 -33.51
N LYS A 310 24.03 7.54 -33.99
CA LYS A 310 24.25 7.25 -35.42
C LYS A 310 22.91 7.16 -36.15
N HIS A 311 22.14 8.25 -36.16
CA HIS A 311 20.76 8.30 -36.67
C HIS A 311 20.66 8.00 -38.17
N LYS A 312 21.57 8.52 -39.01
CA LYS A 312 21.48 8.44 -40.48
C LYS A 312 20.11 8.95 -40.99
N GLU A 313 19.67 10.10 -40.50
CA GLU A 313 18.33 10.68 -40.75
C GLU A 313 17.13 9.80 -40.37
N LYS A 314 17.30 8.81 -39.49
CA LYS A 314 16.19 7.97 -39.00
C LYS A 314 15.75 8.40 -37.62
N VAL A 315 14.54 8.92 -37.56
CA VAL A 315 13.80 9.23 -36.33
C VAL A 315 12.58 8.33 -36.27
N PHE A 316 12.27 7.83 -35.08
CA PHE A 316 11.09 7.01 -34.82
C PHE A 316 10.16 7.73 -33.85
N GLU A 317 8.87 7.41 -33.90
CA GLU A 317 7.86 7.96 -33.01
C GLU A 317 6.97 6.86 -32.44
N LEU A 318 6.33 7.16 -31.31
CA LEU A 318 5.27 6.33 -30.75
C LEU A 318 3.91 6.78 -31.29
N GLN A 319 3.27 5.89 -32.06
CA GLN A 319 2.01 6.19 -32.74
C GLN A 319 0.90 6.57 -31.76
N ASN A 320 0.20 7.67 -32.07
CA ASN A 320 -0.98 8.17 -31.34
C ASN A 320 -0.75 8.32 -29.82
N ILE A 321 0.45 8.73 -29.40
CA ILE A 321 0.80 8.83 -27.98
C ILE A 321 -0.11 9.79 -27.20
N HIS A 322 -0.60 10.85 -27.85
CA HIS A 322 -1.53 11.84 -27.29
C HIS A 322 -2.85 11.22 -26.79
N GLN A 323 -3.28 10.08 -27.35
CA GLN A 323 -4.50 9.37 -26.92
C GLN A 323 -4.25 8.41 -25.74
N PHE A 324 -2.98 8.25 -25.34
CA PHE A 324 -2.53 7.28 -24.34
C PHE A 324 -3.14 5.86 -24.50
N PRO A 325 -3.04 5.27 -25.71
CA PRO A 325 -3.68 4.01 -26.06
C PRO A 325 -3.12 2.85 -25.24
N LYS A 326 -3.89 1.76 -25.10
CA LYS A 326 -3.45 0.58 -24.33
C LYS A 326 -2.15 -0.06 -24.86
N ASN A 327 -1.92 0.02 -26.17
CA ASN A 327 -0.71 -0.50 -26.81
C ASN A 327 -0.04 0.60 -27.64
N LEU A 328 1.25 0.87 -27.38
CA LEU A 328 2.04 1.73 -28.27
C LEU A 328 2.93 0.90 -29.15
N LYS A 329 3.05 1.36 -30.39
CA LYS A 329 3.94 0.82 -31.42
C LYS A 329 4.88 1.91 -31.87
N LEU A 330 6.10 1.50 -32.16
CA LEU A 330 7.10 2.35 -32.74
C LEU A 330 6.97 2.35 -34.27
N SER A 331 6.95 3.54 -34.89
CA SER A 331 7.00 3.72 -36.34
C SER A 331 8.07 4.73 -36.74
N PRO A 332 8.52 4.75 -38.00
CA PRO A 332 9.25 5.90 -38.53
C PRO A 332 8.42 7.18 -38.31
N MET A 333 9.11 8.29 -38.02
CA MET A 333 8.49 9.60 -37.86
C MET A 333 7.79 10.02 -39.16
N ASP A 334 6.52 10.42 -39.07
CA ASP A 334 5.80 11.04 -40.18
C ASP A 334 6.18 12.54 -40.30
N PRO A 335 6.87 12.97 -41.38
CA PRO A 335 7.21 14.38 -41.57
C PRO A 335 6.01 15.24 -41.98
N SER A 336 4.91 14.64 -42.44
CA SER A 336 3.71 15.34 -42.91
C SER A 336 2.63 15.47 -41.84
N TYR A 337 2.93 15.08 -40.60
CA TYR A 337 2.02 15.22 -39.48
C TYR A 337 1.87 16.69 -39.09
N GLU A 338 0.64 17.19 -39.18
CA GLU A 338 0.23 18.50 -38.70
C GLU A 338 -0.82 18.33 -37.61
N ALA A 339 -0.60 18.97 -36.46
CA ALA A 339 -1.55 19.02 -35.36
C ALA A 339 -1.42 20.37 -34.64
N ASP A 340 -2.50 20.75 -33.96
CA ASP A 340 -2.50 21.96 -33.14
C ASP A 340 -1.51 21.84 -31.97
N VAL A 341 -0.84 22.95 -31.66
CA VAL A 341 0.13 23.03 -30.57
C VAL A 341 -0.63 23.20 -29.25
N ASP A 342 -1.03 22.08 -28.65
CA ASP A 342 -1.64 22.03 -27.32
C ASP A 342 -0.93 20.96 -26.47
N PRO A 343 0.15 21.30 -25.75
CA PRO A 343 1.00 20.31 -25.09
C PRO A 343 0.30 19.64 -23.90
N LEU A 344 -0.01 18.36 -24.05
CA LEU A 344 -0.54 17.46 -23.04
C LEU A 344 0.57 16.77 -22.24
N ILE A 345 1.66 16.38 -22.92
CA ILE A 345 2.79 15.67 -22.31
C ILE A 345 3.80 16.68 -21.77
N LYS A 346 3.96 16.67 -20.44
CA LYS A 346 4.94 17.51 -19.76
C LYS A 346 6.33 16.88 -19.73
N GLN A 347 6.42 15.61 -19.37
CA GLN A 347 7.69 14.90 -19.24
C GLN A 347 7.53 13.44 -19.64
N ALA A 348 8.53 12.88 -20.32
CA ALA A 348 8.60 11.47 -20.61
C ALA A 348 9.95 10.90 -20.16
N ILE A 349 9.91 9.86 -19.31
CA ILE A 349 11.09 9.14 -18.83
C ILE A 349 10.99 7.69 -19.27
N PHE A 350 11.98 7.22 -20.03
CA PHE A 350 12.21 5.79 -20.23
C PHE A 350 13.30 5.31 -19.28
N THR A 351 12.97 4.36 -18.40
CA THR A 351 13.92 3.87 -17.41
C THR A 351 13.56 2.50 -16.85
N LYS A 352 14.50 1.89 -16.15
CA LYS A 352 14.31 0.62 -15.47
C LYS A 352 13.77 0.82 -14.06
N LEU A 353 12.87 -0.06 -13.64
CA LEU A 353 12.41 -0.17 -12.25
C LEU A 353 12.63 -1.60 -11.75
N GLY A 354 13.04 -1.71 -10.48
CA GLY A 354 13.29 -3.00 -9.83
C GLY A 354 14.53 -3.00 -8.95
N ASP A 355 14.91 -4.19 -8.49
CA ASP A 355 16.15 -4.47 -7.74
C ASP A 355 17.18 -5.17 -8.63
N GLU A 356 18.33 -5.56 -8.05
CA GLU A 356 19.41 -6.24 -8.77
C GLU A 356 19.00 -7.58 -9.41
N TYR A 357 17.91 -8.21 -8.95
CA TYR A 357 17.47 -9.52 -9.43
C TYR A 357 16.40 -9.40 -10.53
N VAL A 358 15.42 -8.51 -10.34
CA VAL A 358 14.29 -8.32 -11.26
C VAL A 358 14.18 -6.85 -11.65
N THR A 359 14.75 -6.51 -12.80
CA THR A 359 14.56 -5.21 -13.46
C THR A 359 13.76 -5.35 -14.74
N LYS A 360 12.93 -4.33 -15.03
CA LYS A 360 12.20 -4.21 -16.29
C LYS A 360 12.20 -2.76 -16.77
N ASP A 361 12.09 -2.58 -18.08
CA ASP A 361 12.06 -1.27 -18.74
C ASP A 361 10.63 -0.70 -18.81
N TYR A 362 10.47 0.56 -18.40
CA TYR A 362 9.20 1.25 -18.38
C TYR A 362 9.31 2.64 -19.02
N LEU A 363 8.27 3.02 -19.78
CA LEU A 363 8.04 4.39 -20.20
C LEU A 363 7.02 5.03 -19.25
N MET A 364 7.42 6.11 -18.58
CA MET A 364 6.58 6.92 -17.71
C MET A 364 6.35 8.28 -18.33
N ILE A 365 5.09 8.69 -18.41
CA ILE A 365 4.66 9.95 -18.99
C ILE A 365 3.95 10.74 -17.90
N LEU A 366 4.37 11.98 -17.69
CA LEU A 366 3.71 12.95 -16.85
C LEU A 366 2.96 13.94 -17.73
N THR A 367 1.66 14.11 -17.51
CA THR A 367 0.84 15.11 -18.20
C THR A 367 0.92 16.47 -17.52
N TYR A 368 0.57 17.56 -18.22
CA TYR A 368 0.44 18.89 -17.59
C TYR A 368 -0.66 18.92 -16.52
N GLY A 369 -1.70 18.08 -16.64
CA GLY A 369 -2.71 17.83 -15.61
C GLY A 369 -2.22 17.06 -14.38
N GLY A 370 -0.95 16.65 -14.37
CA GLY A 370 -0.30 15.97 -13.25
C GLY A 370 -0.51 14.45 -13.20
N GLU A 371 -1.08 13.84 -14.23
CA GLU A 371 -1.27 12.39 -14.28
C GLU A 371 0.03 11.67 -14.62
N VAL A 372 0.23 10.48 -14.04
CA VAL A 372 1.36 9.61 -14.39
C VAL A 372 0.85 8.37 -15.10
N ILE A 373 1.24 8.24 -16.36
CA ILE A 373 0.89 7.12 -17.24
C ILE A 373 2.13 6.24 -17.41
N MET A 374 1.98 4.94 -17.23
CA MET A 374 3.09 3.98 -17.26
C MET A 374 2.83 2.88 -18.27
N TYR A 375 3.86 2.60 -19.07
CA TYR A 375 3.90 1.49 -20.01
C TYR A 375 5.07 0.55 -19.71
N GLU A 376 4.81 -0.76 -19.78
CA GLU A 376 5.86 -1.78 -19.77
C GLU A 376 6.31 -2.08 -21.20
N MET A 377 7.63 -2.08 -21.43
CA MET A 377 8.20 -2.47 -22.71
C MET A 377 8.26 -3.99 -22.82
N TYR A 378 7.87 -4.54 -23.97
CA TYR A 378 8.01 -5.96 -24.30
C TYR A 378 8.43 -6.15 -25.75
N PHE A 379 9.14 -7.24 -26.04
CA PHE A 379 9.48 -7.62 -27.40
C PHE A 379 8.35 -8.44 -28.02
N ASP A 380 7.85 -8.03 -29.19
CA ASP A 380 6.91 -8.83 -29.98
C ASP A 380 7.70 -9.68 -31.01
N PRO A 381 7.76 -11.02 -30.84
CA PRO A 381 8.48 -11.90 -31.76
C PRO A 381 7.90 -11.93 -33.17
N ASN A 382 6.60 -11.62 -33.35
CA ASN A 382 5.95 -11.67 -34.65
C ASN A 382 6.30 -10.44 -35.49
N SER A 383 6.22 -9.24 -34.91
CA SER A 383 6.61 -8.00 -35.60
C SER A 383 8.12 -7.75 -35.56
N ARG A 384 8.87 -8.48 -34.71
CA ARG A 384 10.30 -8.26 -34.45
C ARG A 384 10.58 -6.82 -34.05
N THR A 385 9.76 -6.26 -33.18
CA THR A 385 9.91 -4.90 -32.68
C THR A 385 9.54 -4.85 -31.21
N TYR A 386 10.08 -3.87 -30.50
CA TYR A 386 9.59 -3.54 -29.16
C TYR A 386 8.24 -2.83 -29.26
N LYS A 387 7.37 -3.13 -28.30
CA LYS A 387 6.05 -2.53 -28.09
C LYS A 387 5.90 -2.19 -26.61
N PHE A 388 4.87 -1.41 -26.32
CA PHE A 388 4.57 -0.96 -24.98
C PHE A 388 3.13 -1.29 -24.64
N PHE A 389 2.89 -1.74 -23.40
CA PHE A 389 1.56 -2.01 -22.89
C PHE A 389 1.28 -1.12 -21.68
N LYS A 390 0.14 -0.41 -21.68
CA LYS A 390 -0.27 0.47 -20.58
C LYS A 390 -0.62 -0.38 -19.35
N ILE A 391 0.05 -0.14 -18.22
CA ILE A 391 -0.08 -0.98 -17.01
C ILE A 391 -0.70 -0.28 -15.80
N ASN A 392 -1.14 0.99 -15.93
CA ASN A 392 -1.76 1.75 -14.83
C ASN A 392 -2.85 0.97 -14.07
N GLU A 393 -3.77 0.31 -14.79
CA GLU A 393 -4.87 -0.48 -14.21
C GLU A 393 -4.36 -1.73 -13.47
N ILE A 394 -3.40 -2.45 -14.06
CA ILE A 394 -2.79 -3.66 -13.46
C ILE A 394 -2.01 -3.29 -12.19
N CYS A 395 -1.27 -2.19 -12.25
CA CYS A 395 -0.54 -1.65 -11.12
C CYS A 395 -1.44 -1.02 -10.06
N ARG A 396 -2.73 -0.77 -10.38
CA ARG A 396 -3.70 -0.03 -9.57
C ARG A 396 -3.17 1.35 -9.14
N PHE A 397 -2.65 2.11 -10.10
CA PHE A 397 -2.18 3.47 -9.82
C PHE A 397 -3.34 4.34 -9.36
N PRO A 398 -3.22 5.05 -8.22
CA PRO A 398 -4.23 6.01 -7.82
C PRO A 398 -4.29 7.18 -8.82
N THR A 399 -5.46 7.80 -8.92
CA THR A 399 -5.63 9.04 -9.68
C THR A 399 -4.96 10.19 -8.91
N ILE A 400 -3.84 10.68 -9.44
CA ILE A 400 -3.01 11.74 -8.80
C ILE A 400 -3.06 13.08 -9.53
N GLY A 401 -3.75 13.14 -10.65
CA GLY A 401 -3.95 14.30 -11.52
C GLY A 401 -5.18 14.05 -12.39
N ALA A 402 -5.57 15.04 -13.19
CA ALA A 402 -6.67 14.90 -14.12
C ALA A 402 -6.46 15.78 -15.36
N PRO A 403 -7.01 15.40 -16.53
CA PRO A 403 -7.01 16.25 -17.72
C PRO A 403 -7.66 17.62 -17.45
N ASP A 404 -7.26 18.61 -18.26
CA ASP A 404 -7.77 19.99 -18.21
C ASP A 404 -7.66 20.64 -16.83
N ASN A 405 -6.72 20.16 -16.01
CA ASN A 405 -6.52 20.62 -14.64
C ASN A 405 -7.77 20.51 -13.74
N SER A 406 -8.65 19.53 -14.02
CA SER A 406 -9.86 19.26 -13.22
C SER A 406 -9.55 18.96 -11.75
N TYR A 407 -8.31 18.55 -11.44
CA TYR A 407 -7.80 18.36 -10.08
C TYR A 407 -6.65 19.35 -9.79
N ASN A 408 -7.02 20.61 -9.55
CA ASN A 408 -6.10 21.73 -9.33
C ASN A 408 -5.08 21.55 -8.19
N HIS A 409 -5.36 20.70 -7.19
CA HIS A 409 -4.41 20.41 -6.12
C HIS A 409 -3.12 19.78 -6.66
N ALA A 410 -3.21 18.94 -7.69
CA ALA A 410 -2.06 18.28 -8.29
C ALA A 410 -1.06 19.24 -8.94
N THR A 411 -1.54 20.37 -9.46
CA THR A 411 -0.76 21.36 -10.22
C THR A 411 -0.37 22.59 -9.39
N LYS A 412 -0.86 22.71 -8.14
CA LYS A 412 -0.51 23.81 -7.22
C LYS A 412 0.99 23.99 -7.02
N ILE A 413 1.72 22.88 -6.95
CA ILE A 413 3.18 22.85 -6.99
C ILE A 413 3.56 22.05 -8.21
N GLU A 414 4.51 22.57 -8.97
CA GLU A 414 5.00 21.91 -10.17
C GLU A 414 5.47 20.47 -9.86
N ARG A 415 4.81 19.50 -10.52
CA ARG A 415 5.17 18.09 -10.45
C ARG A 415 6.23 17.76 -11.51
N ASN A 416 7.27 17.04 -11.10
CA ASN A 416 8.34 16.56 -11.97
C ASN A 416 8.65 15.10 -11.64
N LEU A 417 9.04 14.34 -12.65
CA LEU A 417 9.57 12.98 -12.46
C LEU A 417 11.08 13.05 -12.31
N ILE A 418 11.60 12.40 -11.26
CA ILE A 418 13.01 12.38 -10.89
C ILE A 418 13.46 10.92 -10.77
N LYS A 419 14.40 10.50 -11.62
CA LYS A 419 14.98 9.15 -11.56
C LYS A 419 15.91 9.00 -10.36
N LEU A 420 15.85 7.84 -9.70
CA LEU A 420 16.71 7.43 -8.61
C LEU A 420 17.41 6.13 -8.98
N ASP A 421 18.71 6.20 -9.25
CA ASP A 421 19.48 5.05 -9.74
C ASP A 421 19.74 3.99 -8.66
N ASN A 422 19.83 4.39 -7.40
CA ASN A 422 20.12 3.47 -6.31
C ASN A 422 19.50 3.99 -5.00
N LEU A 423 18.38 3.38 -4.63
CA LEU A 423 17.71 3.52 -3.35
C LEU A 423 17.69 2.14 -2.68
N HIS A 424 18.65 1.85 -1.81
CA HIS A 424 18.90 0.51 -1.26
C HIS A 424 18.92 -0.62 -2.32
N GLY A 425 19.70 -0.44 -3.39
CA GLY A 425 19.83 -1.42 -4.48
C GLY A 425 18.70 -1.40 -5.49
N LYS A 426 17.74 -0.47 -5.37
CA LYS A 426 16.57 -0.37 -6.25
C LYS A 426 16.60 0.86 -7.13
N GLN A 427 16.15 0.70 -8.37
CA GLN A 427 15.86 1.80 -9.29
C GLN A 427 14.40 2.21 -9.15
N CYS A 428 14.20 3.50 -8.85
CA CYS A 428 12.90 4.09 -8.55
C CYS A 428 12.73 5.41 -9.30
N VAL A 429 11.50 5.88 -9.39
CA VAL A 429 11.20 7.25 -9.86
C VAL A 429 10.37 7.97 -8.81
N PHE A 430 10.69 9.22 -8.56
CA PHE A 430 9.95 10.08 -7.65
C PHE A 430 9.11 11.08 -8.45
N ALA A 431 7.86 11.29 -8.07
CA ALA A 431 7.01 12.36 -8.59
C ALA A 431 6.88 13.44 -7.51
N SER A 432 7.45 14.63 -7.75
CA SER A 432 7.34 15.78 -6.83
C SER A 432 5.96 16.44 -6.88
N GLY A 433 5.74 17.45 -6.04
CA GLY A 433 4.54 18.30 -6.11
C GLY A 433 3.84 18.46 -4.77
N ALA A 434 2.61 18.98 -4.81
CA ALA A 434 1.80 19.24 -3.62
C ALA A 434 1.50 17.96 -2.85
N SER A 435 1.15 16.91 -3.59
CA SER A 435 1.25 15.52 -3.15
C SER A 435 2.39 14.86 -3.91
N SER A 436 3.39 14.39 -3.19
CA SER A 436 4.54 13.67 -3.74
C SER A 436 4.33 12.16 -3.70
N PHE A 437 4.93 11.43 -4.64
CA PHE A 437 4.80 9.98 -4.77
C PHE A 437 6.13 9.30 -5.10
N LEU A 438 6.32 8.09 -4.59
CA LEU A 438 7.40 7.20 -4.99
C LEU A 438 6.85 6.09 -5.88
N ILE A 439 7.47 5.93 -7.05
CA ILE A 439 7.26 4.83 -7.98
C ILE A 439 8.39 3.83 -7.78
N SER A 440 8.05 2.67 -7.22
CA SER A 440 9.02 1.61 -6.96
C SER A 440 8.45 0.24 -7.33
N LYS A 441 9.34 -0.71 -7.64
CA LYS A 441 8.99 -2.10 -7.88
C LYS A 441 9.76 -2.98 -6.90
N MET A 442 9.05 -3.80 -6.14
CA MET A 442 9.64 -4.87 -5.33
C MET A 442 9.82 -6.14 -6.18
N HIS A 443 10.68 -7.05 -5.74
CA HIS A 443 11.01 -8.32 -6.42
C HIS A 443 9.76 -9.03 -6.99
N GLY A 444 8.80 -9.34 -6.11
CA GLY A 444 7.55 -10.05 -6.45
C GLY A 444 6.34 -9.16 -6.77
N SER A 445 6.49 -7.83 -6.87
CA SER A 445 5.35 -6.93 -7.09
C SER A 445 5.33 -6.32 -8.50
N PHE A 446 4.15 -5.84 -8.91
CA PHE A 446 4.07 -4.81 -9.94
C PHE A 446 4.66 -3.49 -9.42
N PRO A 447 5.04 -2.55 -10.30
CA PRO A 447 5.33 -1.18 -9.89
C PRO A 447 4.17 -0.60 -9.08
N ARG A 448 4.50 0.11 -7.99
CA ARG A 448 3.56 0.78 -7.09
C ARG A 448 3.84 2.27 -7.06
N LEU A 449 2.78 3.07 -7.16
CA LEU A 449 2.79 4.52 -6.98
C LEU A 449 2.22 4.81 -5.59
N GLN A 450 3.10 5.08 -4.63
CA GLN A 450 2.71 5.29 -3.23
C GLN A 450 2.98 6.73 -2.81
N GLN A 451 2.06 7.34 -2.07
CA GLN A 451 2.24 8.70 -1.57
C GLN A 451 3.47 8.76 -0.66
N PHE A 452 4.30 9.77 -0.87
CA PHE A 452 5.50 10.02 -0.09
C PHE A 452 5.24 11.11 0.95
N SER A 453 4.99 10.70 2.19
CA SER A 453 4.62 11.57 3.31
C SER A 453 3.34 12.40 3.11
N SER A 454 2.85 13.02 4.19
CA SER A 454 1.71 13.94 4.14
C SER A 454 2.09 15.36 3.69
N LYS A 455 3.39 15.68 3.63
CA LYS A 455 3.87 17.03 3.30
C LYS A 455 4.31 17.11 1.84
N PRO A 456 4.19 18.30 1.21
CA PRO A 456 4.70 18.52 -0.12
C PRO A 456 6.23 18.37 -0.13
N VAL A 457 6.74 17.78 -1.19
CA VAL A 457 8.17 17.69 -1.47
C VAL A 457 8.43 18.40 -2.80
N LEU A 458 9.21 19.47 -2.74
CA LEU A 458 9.58 20.26 -3.92
C LEU A 458 10.62 19.51 -4.75
N TYR A 459 11.67 19.02 -4.08
CA TYR A 459 12.79 18.34 -4.72
C TYR A 459 13.25 17.12 -3.94
N PHE A 460 13.80 16.18 -4.71
CA PHE A 460 14.28 14.91 -4.26
C PHE A 460 15.58 14.59 -4.99
N ALA A 461 16.58 14.05 -4.29
CA ALA A 461 17.78 13.53 -4.94
C ALA A 461 18.32 12.31 -4.21
N SER A 462 19.01 11.43 -4.93
CA SER A 462 19.69 10.29 -4.31
C SER A 462 20.81 10.76 -3.39
N PHE A 463 21.04 10.08 -2.26
CA PHE A 463 22.04 10.49 -1.27
C PHE A 463 22.73 9.29 -0.67
N ASN A 464 24.04 9.39 -0.49
CA ASN A 464 24.82 8.35 0.15
C ASN A 464 25.93 9.03 0.97
N GLY A 465 25.87 8.95 2.29
CA GLY A 465 26.83 9.56 3.19
C GLY A 465 26.97 8.79 4.49
N ALA A 466 27.93 9.16 5.33
CA ALA A 466 28.30 8.38 6.51
C ALA A 466 27.17 8.13 7.54
N LYS A 467 26.12 8.97 7.55
CA LYS A 467 24.95 8.81 8.43
C LYS A 467 23.71 8.24 7.73
N CYS A 468 23.74 8.17 6.41
CA CYS A 468 22.60 7.79 5.58
C CYS A 468 23.10 7.08 4.33
N GLU A 469 23.07 5.75 4.36
CA GLU A 469 23.63 4.90 3.31
C GLU A 469 22.57 4.56 2.27
N ASN A 470 22.90 4.76 0.98
CA ASN A 470 22.00 4.47 -0.15
C ASN A 470 20.57 5.02 0.00
N GLY A 471 20.44 6.16 0.68
CA GLY A 471 19.19 6.85 0.90
C GLY A 471 18.95 7.99 -0.10
N PHE A 472 18.32 9.03 0.39
CA PHE A 472 17.91 10.18 -0.42
C PHE A 472 17.74 11.43 0.43
N VAL A 473 17.64 12.57 -0.25
CA VAL A 473 17.38 13.86 0.37
C VAL A 473 16.11 14.47 -0.19
N THR A 474 15.39 15.19 0.68
CA THR A 474 14.15 15.90 0.34
C THR A 474 14.20 17.32 0.84
N VAL A 475 13.53 18.22 0.10
CA VAL A 475 13.25 19.58 0.54
C VAL A 475 11.74 19.82 0.48
N ASP A 476 11.17 20.23 1.61
CA ASP A 476 9.75 20.60 1.71
C ASP A 476 9.50 22.05 1.28
N ASP A 477 8.21 22.41 1.14
CA ASP A 477 7.74 23.76 0.84
C ASP A 477 8.24 24.82 1.84
N LYS A 478 8.46 24.40 3.09
CA LYS A 478 9.02 25.20 4.16
C LYS A 478 10.55 25.19 4.16
N LYS A 479 11.24 24.78 3.10
CA LYS A 479 12.72 24.82 3.01
C LYS A 479 13.44 23.95 4.06
N GLY A 480 12.74 22.93 4.58
CA GLY A 480 13.27 21.90 5.47
C GLY A 480 13.94 20.80 4.67
N TYR A 481 15.27 20.70 4.80
CA TYR A 481 16.08 19.64 4.21
C TYR A 481 16.10 18.42 5.14
N ARG A 482 15.90 17.23 4.57
CA ARG A 482 15.97 15.96 5.30
C ARG A 482 16.74 14.93 4.47
N ALA A 483 17.75 14.31 5.09
CA ALA A 483 18.36 13.08 4.60
C ALA A 483 17.65 11.88 5.22
N CYS A 484 17.18 10.98 4.36
CA CYS A 484 16.21 9.95 4.65
C CYS A 484 16.59 8.61 4.02
N GLU A 485 16.16 7.53 4.66
CA GLU A 485 16.21 6.16 4.14
C GLU A 485 14.79 5.60 4.05
N LEU A 486 14.60 4.60 3.19
CA LEU A 486 13.39 3.79 3.23
C LEU A 486 13.51 2.76 4.35
N ASP A 487 12.41 2.53 5.07
CA ASP A 487 12.37 1.48 6.07
C ASP A 487 12.11 0.11 5.42
N LEU A 488 13.13 -0.51 4.84
CA LEU A 488 13.00 -1.84 4.22
C LEU A 488 13.02 -3.00 5.23
N GLU A 489 13.33 -2.70 6.49
CA GLU A 489 13.45 -3.71 7.55
C GLU A 489 12.08 -4.04 8.16
N PHE A 490 11.26 -3.01 8.40
CA PHE A 490 9.96 -3.17 9.06
C PHE A 490 8.76 -2.81 8.19
N MET A 491 8.96 -2.23 7.00
CA MET A 491 7.88 -1.90 6.07
C MET A 491 8.03 -2.68 4.76
N ASP A 492 6.92 -3.25 4.32
CA ASP A 492 6.74 -3.77 2.98
C ASP A 492 6.10 -2.72 2.07
N TYR A 493 6.58 -2.63 0.83
CA TYR A 493 6.04 -1.72 -0.19
C TYR A 493 5.59 -2.48 -1.46
N SER A 494 5.36 -3.80 -1.36
CA SER A 494 4.92 -4.63 -2.50
C SER A 494 3.44 -4.42 -2.84
N ASN A 495 2.64 -3.98 -1.86
CA ASN A 495 1.21 -3.70 -2.01
C ASN A 495 0.94 -2.25 -2.43
N THR A 496 -0.33 -1.94 -2.73
CA THR A 496 -0.76 -0.59 -3.15
C THR A 496 -0.48 0.48 -2.10
N LEU A 497 -0.48 0.11 -0.82
CA LEU A 497 -0.11 0.96 0.31
C LEU A 497 1.05 0.33 1.09
N PRO A 498 1.91 1.14 1.74
CA PRO A 498 2.96 0.62 2.61
C PRO A 498 2.39 -0.11 3.83
N ILE A 499 2.92 -1.29 4.13
CA ILE A 499 2.41 -2.16 5.21
C ILE A 499 3.52 -2.47 6.20
N LYS A 500 3.23 -2.34 7.50
CA LYS A 500 4.06 -2.90 8.57
C LYS A 500 3.35 -4.10 9.19
N LYS A 501 4.02 -5.24 9.29
CA LYS A 501 3.51 -6.42 9.97
C LYS A 501 4.16 -6.56 11.35
N VAL A 502 3.34 -6.70 12.39
CA VAL A 502 3.77 -6.86 13.79
C VAL A 502 3.26 -8.20 14.29
N ASN A 503 4.16 -9.15 14.49
CA ASN A 503 3.78 -10.47 14.97
C ASN A 503 3.43 -10.42 16.47
N LEU A 504 2.28 -10.98 16.82
CA LEU A 504 1.85 -11.14 18.21
C LEU A 504 1.92 -12.60 18.67
N GLY A 505 1.93 -13.55 17.72
CA GLY A 505 2.01 -14.99 18.01
C GLY A 505 0.69 -15.60 18.46
N GLU A 506 -0.42 -14.86 18.39
CA GLU A 506 -1.77 -15.27 18.76
C GLU A 506 -2.80 -14.65 17.81
N THR A 507 -3.92 -15.33 17.58
CA THR A 507 -5.00 -14.81 16.72
C THR A 507 -5.57 -13.53 17.33
N VAL A 508 -5.44 -12.40 16.65
CA VAL A 508 -6.13 -11.16 17.03
C VAL A 508 -7.55 -11.26 16.55
N ASN A 509 -8.53 -11.19 17.47
CA ASN A 509 -9.94 -11.26 17.12
C ASN A 509 -10.52 -9.86 16.83
N GLN A 510 -10.29 -8.91 17.74
CA GLN A 510 -10.84 -7.55 17.67
C GLN A 510 -9.81 -6.50 18.05
N ILE A 511 -9.95 -5.29 17.51
CA ILE A 511 -9.03 -4.19 17.75
C ILE A 511 -9.73 -2.84 17.77
N GLU A 512 -9.36 -2.00 18.72
CA GLU A 512 -9.92 -0.66 18.90
C GLU A 512 -8.84 0.36 19.25
N TYR A 513 -9.04 1.60 18.80
CA TYR A 513 -8.13 2.72 19.08
C TYR A 513 -8.59 3.55 20.28
N TYR A 514 -7.74 3.64 21.30
CA TYR A 514 -7.95 4.48 22.46
C TYR A 514 -7.31 5.86 22.27
N ALA A 515 -8.10 6.78 21.71
CA ALA A 515 -7.65 8.13 21.35
C ALA A 515 -7.04 8.96 22.51
N PRO A 516 -7.57 8.96 23.77
CA PRO A 516 -7.07 9.84 24.82
C PRO A 516 -5.59 9.64 25.18
N ALA A 517 -5.08 8.40 25.02
CA ALA A 517 -3.68 8.07 25.31
C ALA A 517 -2.88 7.63 24.07
N ASN A 518 -3.50 7.62 22.88
CA ASN A 518 -2.93 7.09 21.64
C ASN A 518 -2.42 5.65 21.81
N LEU A 519 -3.32 4.74 22.21
CA LEU A 519 -3.04 3.31 22.41
C LEU A 519 -3.98 2.48 21.55
N TYR A 520 -3.62 1.23 21.31
CA TYR A 520 -4.51 0.24 20.73
C TYR A 520 -4.87 -0.77 21.80
N VAL A 521 -6.12 -1.23 21.80
CA VAL A 521 -6.59 -2.31 22.64
C VAL A 521 -7.05 -3.41 21.71
N CYS A 522 -6.57 -4.63 21.91
CA CYS A 522 -7.02 -5.76 21.12
C CYS A 522 -7.42 -6.93 21.99
N SER A 523 -8.33 -7.74 21.47
CA SER A 523 -8.57 -9.08 21.97
C SER A 523 -7.76 -10.07 21.16
N VAL A 524 -7.10 -11.00 21.85
CA VAL A 524 -6.43 -12.15 21.23
C VAL A 524 -7.00 -13.46 21.74
N LEU A 525 -6.90 -14.51 20.92
CA LEU A 525 -7.35 -15.86 21.21
C LEU A 525 -6.15 -16.80 21.21
N LYS A 526 -6.07 -17.61 22.27
CA LYS A 526 -5.09 -18.67 22.41
C LYS A 526 -5.81 -20.02 22.45
N LYS A 527 -5.33 -20.99 21.67
CA LYS A 527 -5.82 -22.37 21.74
C LYS A 527 -5.44 -23.01 23.06
N VAL A 528 -6.41 -23.62 23.72
CA VAL A 528 -6.27 -24.36 24.98
C VAL A 528 -6.96 -25.71 24.84
N GLU A 529 -6.51 -26.71 25.60
CA GLU A 529 -7.21 -27.99 25.64
C GLU A 529 -8.63 -27.82 26.20
N PHE A 530 -9.62 -28.33 25.47
CA PHE A 530 -11.00 -28.33 25.94
C PHE A 530 -11.19 -29.37 27.04
N LYS A 531 -11.70 -28.93 28.18
CA LYS A 531 -12.14 -29.81 29.27
C LYS A 531 -13.67 -29.87 29.22
N ALA A 532 -14.19 -31.03 28.86
CA ALA A 532 -15.62 -31.32 28.79
C ALA A 532 -16.17 -31.57 30.21
N LEU A 533 -16.46 -30.48 30.93
CA LEU A 533 -17.01 -30.50 32.29
C LEU A 533 -18.49 -30.10 32.27
N ASP A 534 -19.28 -30.67 33.17
CA ASP A 534 -20.68 -30.29 33.42
C ASP A 534 -20.80 -28.97 34.22
N GLU A 535 -22.01 -28.66 34.73
CA GLU A 535 -22.26 -27.46 35.54
C GLU A 535 -21.68 -27.54 36.96
N GLU A 536 -21.44 -28.75 37.48
CA GLU A 536 -20.85 -29.02 38.80
C GLU A 536 -19.31 -29.10 38.74
N GLY A 537 -18.74 -29.16 37.53
CA GLY A 537 -17.30 -29.22 37.29
C GLY A 537 -16.78 -30.65 37.11
N GLU A 538 -17.67 -31.64 37.00
CA GLU A 538 -17.32 -33.03 36.80
C GLU A 538 -17.18 -33.37 35.30
N PRO A 539 -16.29 -34.30 34.91
CA PRO A 539 -16.15 -34.70 33.51
C PRO A 539 -17.42 -35.32 32.94
N LEU A 540 -17.81 -34.88 31.74
CA LEU A 540 -18.95 -35.45 31.04
C LEU A 540 -18.75 -36.94 30.72
N SER A 541 -19.85 -37.69 30.70
CA SER A 541 -19.85 -39.12 30.36
C SER A 541 -19.23 -39.37 28.98
N GLY A 542 -18.33 -40.35 28.88
CA GLY A 542 -17.65 -40.71 27.63
C GLY A 542 -16.25 -40.11 27.42
N CYS A 543 -15.75 -39.28 28.36
CA CYS A 543 -14.39 -38.74 28.31
C CYS A 543 -13.32 -39.84 28.47
N LYS A 544 -12.55 -40.11 27.41
CA LYS A 544 -11.39 -41.02 27.44
C LYS A 544 -10.11 -40.24 27.75
N LYS A 545 -9.25 -40.77 28.64
CA LYS A 545 -7.99 -40.08 29.04
C LYS A 545 -6.86 -40.19 28.02
N ASN A 546 -6.81 -41.27 27.22
CA ASN A 546 -5.71 -41.57 26.29
C ASN A 546 -5.96 -41.12 24.84
N VAL A 547 -6.87 -40.17 24.62
CA VAL A 547 -7.12 -39.61 23.28
C VAL A 547 -6.68 -38.16 23.23
N GLN A 548 -6.29 -37.71 22.03
CA GLN A 548 -6.02 -36.29 21.80
C GLN A 548 -7.29 -35.50 22.11
N LYS A 549 -7.18 -34.54 23.03
CA LYS A 549 -8.33 -33.71 23.41
C LYS A 549 -8.65 -32.71 22.30
N ALA A 550 -9.93 -32.37 22.20
CA ALA A 550 -10.35 -31.23 21.40
C ALA A 550 -9.72 -29.94 21.94
N MET A 551 -9.56 -28.95 21.08
CA MET A 551 -9.07 -27.62 21.45
C MET A 551 -10.25 -26.65 21.54
N ASN A 552 -10.17 -25.70 22.45
CA ASN A 552 -11.04 -24.53 22.54
C ASN A 552 -10.18 -23.26 22.60
N PHE A 553 -10.79 -22.09 22.77
CA PHE A 553 -10.10 -20.82 22.87
C PHE A 553 -10.22 -20.21 24.27
N ARG A 554 -9.12 -19.60 24.72
CA ARG A 554 -9.09 -18.69 25.86
C ARG A 554 -8.66 -17.31 25.37
N GLY A 555 -9.48 -16.30 25.65
CA GLY A 555 -9.20 -14.94 25.24
C GLY A 555 -8.30 -14.19 26.21
N SER A 556 -7.66 -13.13 25.72
CA SER A 556 -7.08 -12.09 26.57
C SER A 556 -7.23 -10.72 25.92
N ILE A 557 -7.23 -9.67 26.74
CA ILE A 557 -7.30 -8.28 26.31
C ILE A 557 -5.94 -7.64 26.52
N LYS A 558 -5.38 -7.04 25.47
CA LYS A 558 -4.02 -6.48 25.45
C LYS A 558 -4.04 -5.00 25.12
N ILE A 559 -3.23 -4.22 25.83
CA ILE A 559 -2.90 -2.84 25.44
C ILE A 559 -1.62 -2.87 24.60
N ILE A 560 -1.61 -2.17 23.47
CA ILE A 560 -0.48 -2.07 22.56
C ILE A 560 -0.07 -0.60 22.37
N SER A 561 1.23 -0.36 22.45
CA SER A 561 1.85 0.96 22.21
C SER A 561 2.16 1.16 20.73
N PRO A 562 1.65 2.19 20.04
CA PRO A 562 2.02 2.43 18.63
C PRO A 562 3.44 2.98 18.44
N LYS A 563 4.18 3.27 19.52
CA LYS A 563 5.56 3.76 19.42
C LYS A 563 6.50 2.67 18.90
N ASN A 564 6.40 1.47 19.48
CA ASN A 564 7.24 0.30 19.20
C ASN A 564 6.41 -0.97 18.94
N TRP A 565 5.08 -0.90 19.01
CA TRP A 565 4.15 -2.03 18.87
C TRP A 565 4.34 -3.14 19.91
N SER A 566 4.87 -2.80 21.10
CA SER A 566 4.96 -3.73 22.21
C SER A 566 3.64 -3.81 22.99
N VAL A 567 3.37 -4.98 23.57
CA VAL A 567 2.25 -5.20 24.50
C VAL A 567 2.61 -4.58 25.85
N ILE A 568 1.81 -3.61 26.29
CA ILE A 568 1.99 -2.88 27.55
C ILE A 568 1.43 -3.67 28.74
N ASP A 569 0.21 -4.17 28.61
CA ASP A 569 -0.53 -4.85 29.68
C ASP A 569 -1.43 -5.93 29.09
N THR A 570 -1.78 -6.94 29.89
CA THR A 570 -2.61 -8.07 29.46
C THR A 570 -3.54 -8.51 30.58
N VAL A 571 -4.83 -8.61 30.27
CA VAL A 571 -5.86 -9.18 31.14
C VAL A 571 -6.32 -10.50 30.52
N GLU A 572 -6.06 -11.61 31.20
CA GLU A 572 -6.54 -12.92 30.75
C GLU A 572 -8.02 -13.11 31.09
N LEU A 573 -8.77 -13.75 30.19
CA LEU A 573 -10.15 -14.18 30.43
C LEU A 573 -10.18 -15.59 31.07
N ASP A 574 -11.35 -16.04 31.48
CA ASP A 574 -11.54 -17.35 32.12
C ASP A 574 -11.35 -18.52 31.12
N GLU A 575 -11.25 -19.77 31.62
CA GLU A 575 -11.18 -20.95 30.75
C GLU A 575 -12.42 -21.03 29.84
N ASN A 576 -12.20 -21.33 28.56
CA ASN A 576 -13.24 -21.36 27.51
C ASN A 576 -13.97 -20.03 27.28
N GLU A 577 -13.50 -18.93 27.87
CA GLU A 577 -14.05 -17.60 27.66
C GLU A 577 -13.33 -16.89 26.52
N SER A 578 -14.10 -16.38 25.56
CA SER A 578 -13.58 -15.62 24.43
C SER A 578 -14.30 -14.29 24.29
N CYS A 579 -13.58 -13.28 23.81
CA CYS A 579 -14.15 -11.97 23.52
C CYS A 579 -14.94 -12.03 22.21
N THR A 580 -16.20 -11.62 22.26
CA THR A 580 -17.09 -11.51 21.12
C THR A 580 -17.21 -10.09 20.61
N SER A 581 -17.07 -9.08 21.49
CA SER A 581 -17.16 -7.66 21.15
C SER A 581 -16.24 -6.80 22.02
N LEU A 582 -15.47 -5.91 21.41
CA LEU A 582 -14.55 -4.98 22.06
C LEU A 582 -14.83 -3.59 21.49
N LYS A 583 -15.16 -2.63 22.35
CA LYS A 583 -15.43 -1.24 21.95
C LYS A 583 -14.81 -0.25 22.91
N VAL A 584 -14.19 0.80 22.35
CA VAL A 584 -13.80 2.00 23.10
C VAL A 584 -14.91 3.03 22.96
N MET A 585 -15.57 3.38 24.07
CA MET A 585 -16.79 4.19 24.06
C MET A 585 -16.69 5.38 25.00
N LYS A 586 -17.38 6.48 24.66
CA LYS A 586 -17.51 7.68 25.51
C LYS A 586 -18.88 7.70 26.17
N LEU A 587 -18.96 7.18 27.39
CA LEU A 587 -20.21 7.04 28.13
C LEU A 587 -20.48 8.24 29.04
N LYS A 588 -21.75 8.64 29.15
CA LYS A 588 -22.24 9.59 30.14
C LYS A 588 -22.27 8.93 31.51
N ILE A 589 -21.87 9.68 32.53
CA ILE A 589 -21.82 9.23 33.93
C ILE A 589 -23.10 9.62 34.70
N SER A 590 -23.86 10.58 34.17
CA SER A 590 -25.13 11.05 34.70
C SER A 590 -26.12 11.27 33.56
N ASP A 591 -27.42 11.28 33.86
CA ASP A 591 -28.47 11.48 32.86
C ASP A 591 -28.73 12.95 32.52
N SER A 592 -28.01 13.90 33.16
CA SER A 592 -28.10 15.33 32.86
C SER A 592 -27.60 15.67 31.45
N THR A 593 -28.16 16.74 30.87
CA THR A 593 -27.80 17.21 29.52
C THR A 593 -26.32 17.60 29.40
N GLU A 594 -25.72 18.11 30.49
CA GLU A 594 -24.30 18.46 30.62
C GLU A 594 -23.47 17.39 31.35
N SER A 595 -23.87 16.12 31.28
CA SER A 595 -23.18 15.02 31.96
C SER A 595 -21.70 14.91 31.52
N PRO A 596 -20.74 14.77 32.45
CA PRO A 596 -19.37 14.43 32.09
C PRO A 596 -19.34 13.08 31.37
N LYS A 597 -18.55 13.01 30.29
CA LYS A 597 -18.34 11.78 29.53
C LYS A 597 -17.01 11.13 29.92
N LYS A 598 -17.03 9.83 30.19
CA LYS A 598 -15.85 9.01 30.45
C LYS A 598 -15.56 8.11 29.26
N THR A 599 -14.30 8.07 28.83
CA THR A 599 -13.88 7.07 27.82
C THR A 599 -13.55 5.78 28.55
N VAL A 600 -14.23 4.69 28.18
CA VAL A 600 -14.05 3.36 28.76
C VAL A 600 -13.87 2.32 27.66
N ILE A 601 -13.32 1.17 28.03
CA ILE A 601 -13.25 0.00 27.17
C ILE A 601 -14.33 -0.97 27.65
N THR A 602 -15.22 -1.40 26.77
CA THR A 602 -16.22 -2.41 27.10
C THR A 602 -15.96 -3.66 26.28
N VAL A 603 -16.00 -4.79 26.98
CA VAL A 603 -15.71 -6.13 26.47
C VAL A 603 -16.94 -6.98 26.69
N GLY A 604 -17.47 -7.56 25.62
CA GLY A 604 -18.47 -8.62 25.64
C GLY A 604 -17.76 -9.96 25.45
N THR A 605 -18.17 -10.94 26.23
CA THR A 605 -17.58 -12.28 26.21
C THR A 605 -18.65 -13.37 26.21
N GLY A 606 -18.24 -14.56 25.76
CA GLY A 606 -19.01 -15.79 25.87
C GLY A 606 -18.09 -16.93 26.33
N GLN A 607 -18.58 -17.75 27.26
CA GLN A 607 -17.93 -18.97 27.71
C GLN A 607 -18.52 -20.17 26.95
N PHE A 608 -17.87 -20.53 25.85
CA PHE A 608 -18.39 -21.53 24.92
C PHE A 608 -17.99 -22.95 25.33
N LYS A 609 -19.00 -23.79 25.53
CA LYS A 609 -18.85 -25.22 25.87
C LYS A 609 -19.46 -26.07 24.74
N ILE A 610 -19.97 -27.25 25.07
CA ILE A 610 -20.78 -28.07 24.14
C ILE A 610 -22.20 -27.49 24.01
N GLU A 611 -22.90 -27.89 22.95
CA GLU A 611 -24.26 -27.43 22.62
C GLU A 611 -25.28 -27.67 23.75
N ASP A 612 -25.19 -28.80 24.44
CA ASP A 612 -26.13 -29.19 25.51
C ASP A 612 -25.97 -28.35 26.79
N LEU A 613 -24.88 -27.60 26.93
CA LEU A 613 -24.60 -26.80 28.11
C LEU A 613 -24.95 -25.34 27.88
N ALA A 614 -25.52 -24.71 28.92
CA ALA A 614 -25.80 -23.29 28.89
C ALA A 614 -24.49 -22.49 28.72
N THR A 615 -24.48 -21.61 27.71
CA THR A 615 -23.41 -20.63 27.53
C THR A 615 -23.65 -19.44 28.46
N ASN A 616 -22.66 -19.11 29.28
CA ASN A 616 -22.64 -17.87 30.07
C ASN A 616 -21.96 -16.76 29.27
N GLY A 617 -22.43 -15.53 29.44
CA GLY A 617 -21.84 -14.34 28.83
C GLY A 617 -21.59 -13.27 29.87
N SER A 618 -20.52 -12.51 29.67
CA SER A 618 -20.18 -11.39 30.54
C SER A 618 -20.00 -10.12 29.73
N TRP A 619 -20.48 -9.00 30.27
CA TRP A 619 -20.02 -7.69 29.84
C TRP A 619 -19.09 -7.13 30.92
N LYS A 620 -17.95 -6.57 30.51
CA LYS A 620 -16.87 -6.10 31.38
C LYS A 620 -16.49 -4.68 30.95
N VAL A 621 -16.38 -3.75 31.91
CA VAL A 621 -16.01 -2.35 31.65
C VAL A 621 -14.68 -2.05 32.32
N TYR A 622 -13.72 -1.55 31.54
CA TYR A 622 -12.38 -1.20 31.97
C TYR A 622 -12.07 0.29 31.74
N GLU A 623 -11.16 0.84 32.56
CA GLU A 623 -10.47 2.10 32.34
C GLU A 623 -8.97 1.88 32.12
N ILE A 624 -8.36 2.76 31.32
CA ILE A 624 -6.90 2.85 31.23
C ILE A 624 -6.41 3.85 32.27
N ILE A 625 -5.61 3.39 33.23
CA ILE A 625 -4.97 4.24 34.24
C ILE A 625 -3.49 4.41 33.95
N SER A 626 -2.93 5.57 34.33
CA SER A 626 -1.48 5.80 34.26
C SER A 626 -0.82 5.25 35.53
N VAL A 627 0.25 4.50 35.35
CA VAL A 627 1.09 3.95 36.41
C VAL A 627 2.54 4.37 36.20
N VAL A 628 3.37 4.24 37.24
CA VAL A 628 4.82 4.43 37.12
C VAL A 628 5.37 3.29 36.25
N PRO A 629 5.96 3.57 35.07
CA PRO A 629 6.51 2.53 34.21
C PRO A 629 7.76 1.92 34.83
N ASP A 630 8.05 0.67 34.46
CA ASP A 630 9.35 0.05 34.71
C ASP A 630 10.45 0.87 34.02
N PRO A 631 11.57 1.22 34.68
CA PRO A 631 12.70 1.89 34.06
C PRO A 631 13.20 1.25 32.75
N ASN A 632 13.08 -0.08 32.63
CA ASN A 632 13.48 -0.83 31.44
C ASN A 632 12.44 -0.78 30.30
N ARG A 633 11.18 -0.44 30.62
CA ARG A 633 10.06 -0.38 29.67
C ARG A 633 9.29 0.94 29.80
N PRO A 634 9.86 2.06 29.35
CA PRO A 634 9.28 3.40 29.53
C PRO A 634 7.94 3.57 28.80
N GLU A 635 7.63 2.75 27.81
CA GLU A 635 6.34 2.75 27.14
C GLU A 635 5.21 2.14 27.99
N ALA A 636 5.53 1.29 28.97
CA ALA A 636 4.60 0.54 29.79
C ALA A 636 4.04 1.37 30.98
N LYS A 637 3.58 2.60 30.69
CA LYS A 637 3.03 3.53 31.68
C LYS A 637 1.53 3.38 31.92
N TYR A 638 0.88 2.41 31.30
CA TYR A 638 -0.58 2.25 31.33
C TYR A 638 -0.98 0.85 31.76
N LYS A 639 -2.11 0.73 32.47
CA LYS A 639 -2.71 -0.56 32.83
C LYS A 639 -4.23 -0.54 32.65
N LEU A 640 -4.81 -1.71 32.39
CA LEU A 640 -6.25 -1.94 32.40
C LEU A 640 -6.72 -2.16 33.84
N LYS A 641 -7.67 -1.34 34.28
CA LYS A 641 -8.34 -1.49 35.57
C LYS A 641 -9.81 -1.79 35.33
N SER A 642 -10.30 -2.89 35.90
CA SER A 642 -11.73 -3.24 35.86
C SER A 642 -12.52 -2.23 36.71
N ILE A 643 -13.61 -1.71 36.15
CA ILE A 643 -14.57 -0.87 36.88
C ILE A 643 -15.71 -1.75 37.40
N THR A 644 -16.36 -2.47 36.50
CA THR A 644 -17.52 -3.31 36.82
C THR A 644 -17.67 -4.40 35.74
N SER A 645 -18.32 -5.49 36.12
CA SER A 645 -18.62 -6.61 35.25
C SER A 645 -19.81 -7.38 35.78
N GLU A 646 -20.58 -7.98 34.90
CA GLU A 646 -21.69 -8.86 35.25
C GLU A 646 -21.67 -10.07 34.33
N THR A 647 -21.90 -11.25 34.90
CA THR A 647 -21.99 -12.53 34.18
C THR A 647 -23.38 -13.09 34.37
N LEU A 648 -24.03 -13.43 33.26
CA LEU A 648 -25.38 -13.97 33.24
C LEU A 648 -25.50 -15.06 32.15
N LYS A 649 -26.63 -15.79 32.15
CA LYS A 649 -26.92 -16.80 31.13
C LYS A 649 -27.14 -16.14 29.76
N GLY A 650 -26.58 -16.76 28.72
CA GLY A 650 -26.59 -16.26 27.34
C GLY A 650 -25.32 -15.47 27.01
N PRO A 651 -24.64 -15.75 25.89
CA PRO A 651 -23.44 -15.03 25.50
C PRO A 651 -23.76 -13.56 25.22
N ILE A 652 -22.83 -12.67 25.53
CA ILE A 652 -22.86 -11.33 24.94
C ILE A 652 -22.37 -11.47 23.51
N SER A 653 -23.21 -11.20 22.50
CA SER A 653 -22.83 -11.40 21.10
C SER A 653 -22.24 -10.13 20.49
N ALA A 654 -22.77 -8.95 20.85
CA ALA A 654 -22.35 -7.67 20.30
C ALA A 654 -22.56 -6.52 21.30
N ILE A 655 -21.73 -5.47 21.20
CA ILE A 655 -21.82 -4.25 22.01
C ILE A 655 -21.63 -3.03 21.11
N CYS A 656 -22.39 -1.96 21.34
CA CYS A 656 -22.12 -0.65 20.74
C CYS A 656 -22.43 0.50 21.71
N GLU A 657 -21.89 1.68 21.40
CA GLU A 657 -22.27 2.93 22.07
C GLU A 657 -23.63 3.38 21.55
N ILE A 658 -24.44 4.07 22.35
CA ILE A 658 -25.70 4.66 21.90
C ILE A 658 -26.04 5.89 22.74
N SER A 659 -25.97 7.08 22.13
CA SER A 659 -26.34 8.35 22.79
C SER A 659 -25.70 8.54 24.19
N GLY A 660 -24.43 8.15 24.34
CA GLY A 660 -23.67 8.21 25.58
C GLY A 660 -23.93 7.07 26.56
N ARG A 661 -24.64 6.02 26.13
CA ARG A 661 -24.85 4.77 26.86
C ARG A 661 -24.23 3.63 26.08
N PHE A 662 -24.33 2.39 26.55
CA PHE A 662 -23.95 1.25 25.71
C PHE A 662 -25.09 0.25 25.62
N ALA A 663 -25.31 -0.28 24.42
CA ALA A 663 -26.17 -1.41 24.18
C ALA A 663 -25.31 -2.68 24.23
N SER A 664 -25.81 -3.73 24.89
CA SER A 664 -25.26 -5.07 24.70
C SER A 664 -26.36 -6.05 24.36
N VAL A 665 -26.05 -6.94 23.43
CA VAL A 665 -26.93 -8.04 23.04
C VAL A 665 -26.54 -9.27 23.80
N GLN A 666 -27.49 -9.82 24.57
CA GLN A 666 -27.32 -11.01 25.39
C GLN A 666 -28.38 -12.03 25.00
N GLY A 667 -27.95 -13.12 24.36
CA GLY A 667 -28.89 -14.06 23.72
C GLY A 667 -29.76 -13.34 22.67
N GLN A 668 -31.08 -13.39 22.84
CA GLN A 668 -32.08 -12.80 21.92
C GLN A 668 -32.61 -11.44 22.41
N ARG A 669 -31.86 -10.74 23.26
CA ARG A 669 -32.26 -9.43 23.79
C ARG A 669 -31.14 -8.43 23.72
N MET A 670 -31.45 -7.25 23.19
CA MET A 670 -30.59 -6.09 23.31
C MET A 670 -31.04 -5.23 24.48
N LEU A 671 -30.08 -4.89 25.34
CA LEU A 671 -30.30 -4.11 26.56
C LEU A 671 -29.43 -2.86 26.49
N VAL A 672 -30.07 -1.68 26.57
CA VAL A 672 -29.38 -0.39 26.70
C VAL A 672 -29.08 -0.17 28.18
N ARG A 673 -27.82 0.13 28.50
CA ARG A 673 -27.32 0.30 29.87
C ARG A 673 -26.72 1.68 30.07
N THR A 674 -27.07 2.31 31.19
CA THR A 674 -26.49 3.59 31.64
C THR A 674 -25.46 3.35 32.73
N MET A 675 -24.37 4.13 32.71
CA MET A 675 -23.32 4.08 33.72
C MET A 675 -23.52 5.24 34.70
N LYS A 676 -23.49 4.94 35.99
CA LYS A 676 -23.65 5.91 37.09
C LYS A 676 -22.28 6.38 37.61
N SER A 677 -22.29 7.42 38.45
CA SER A 677 -21.09 8.03 39.03
C SER A 677 -20.29 7.14 39.97
N ASP A 678 -20.95 6.19 40.62
CA ASP A 678 -20.35 5.16 41.47
C ASP A 678 -19.71 4.02 40.67
N GLY A 679 -19.82 4.04 39.33
CA GLY A 679 -19.35 2.97 38.45
C GLY A 679 -20.36 1.84 38.25
N ASN A 680 -21.52 1.89 38.92
CA ASN A 680 -22.59 0.93 38.71
C ASN A 680 -23.24 1.14 37.34
N VAL A 681 -23.68 0.03 36.75
CA VAL A 681 -24.31 0.02 35.43
C VAL A 681 -25.69 -0.61 35.56
N ALA A 682 -26.70 0.05 35.00
CA ALA A 682 -28.09 -0.40 35.08
C ALA A 682 -28.75 -0.42 33.69
N PRO A 683 -29.58 -1.44 33.38
CA PRO A 683 -30.38 -1.46 32.15
C PRO A 683 -31.51 -0.42 32.23
N VAL A 684 -31.76 0.29 31.13
CA VAL A 684 -32.78 1.36 31.03
C VAL A 684 -33.82 1.11 29.94
N ALA A 685 -33.46 0.41 28.87
CA ALA A 685 -34.36 0.05 27.79
C ALA A 685 -33.96 -1.30 27.19
N PHE A 686 -34.90 -1.97 26.52
CA PHE A 686 -34.63 -3.22 25.83
C PHE A 686 -35.40 -3.32 24.51
N THR A 687 -34.92 -4.17 23.61
CA THR A 687 -35.69 -4.68 22.48
C THR A 687 -35.31 -6.14 22.28
N ASP A 688 -36.25 -6.96 21.87
CA ASP A 688 -35.95 -8.34 21.47
C ASP A 688 -35.23 -8.30 20.11
N THR A 689 -34.24 -9.18 19.96
CA THR A 689 -33.54 -9.44 18.70
C THR A 689 -34.02 -10.77 18.12
N SER A 690 -33.55 -11.11 16.92
CA SER A 690 -33.96 -12.34 16.23
C SER A 690 -33.29 -13.59 16.81
N ILE A 691 -32.37 -14.22 16.07
CA ILE A 691 -31.82 -15.53 16.43
C ILE A 691 -30.45 -15.36 17.08
N TYR A 692 -29.53 -14.72 16.37
CA TYR A 692 -28.18 -14.47 16.83
C TYR A 692 -27.65 -13.20 16.17
N THR A 693 -27.53 -12.14 16.96
CA THR A 693 -26.99 -10.87 16.48
C THR A 693 -25.49 -11.00 16.25
N LYS A 694 -25.07 -10.85 14.98
CA LYS A 694 -23.68 -10.90 14.53
C LYS A 694 -22.97 -9.57 14.71
N ASP A 695 -23.66 -8.47 14.42
CA ASP A 695 -23.08 -7.13 14.51
C ASP A 695 -24.16 -6.12 14.92
N ILE A 696 -23.73 -5.08 15.62
CA ILE A 696 -24.56 -3.96 16.04
C ILE A 696 -23.81 -2.67 15.82
N LYS A 697 -24.44 -1.73 15.13
CA LYS A 697 -23.91 -0.38 14.91
C LYS A 697 -24.87 0.66 15.40
N SER A 698 -24.35 1.81 15.77
CA SER A 698 -25.15 2.95 16.15
C SER A 698 -24.77 4.18 15.34
N PHE A 699 -25.77 5.03 15.13
CA PHE A 699 -25.60 6.35 14.55
C PHE A 699 -26.49 7.32 15.30
N MET A 700 -25.88 8.20 16.10
CA MET A 700 -26.59 9.07 17.05
C MET A 700 -27.45 8.27 18.05
N ASN A 701 -28.77 8.30 17.91
CA ASN A 701 -29.72 7.54 18.71
C ASN A 701 -30.33 6.36 17.94
N LEU A 702 -29.88 6.10 16.71
CA LEU A 702 -30.28 4.93 15.93
C LEU A 702 -29.38 3.75 16.22
N VAL A 703 -29.95 2.55 16.12
CA VAL A 703 -29.26 1.27 16.26
C VAL A 703 -29.65 0.37 15.11
N LEU A 704 -28.65 -0.17 14.45
CA LEU A 704 -28.77 -1.22 13.46
C LEU A 704 -28.36 -2.55 14.09
N ILE A 705 -29.24 -3.53 14.01
CA ILE A 705 -29.02 -4.88 14.54
C ILE A 705 -28.96 -5.82 13.34
N GLY A 706 -27.80 -6.44 13.10
CA GLY A 706 -27.60 -7.44 12.06
C GLY A 706 -27.65 -8.86 12.62
N ASP A 707 -28.51 -9.70 12.08
CA ASP A 707 -28.73 -11.08 12.48
C ASP A 707 -28.06 -12.07 11.52
N SER A 708 -27.61 -13.22 12.03
CA SER A 708 -27.00 -14.27 11.20
C SER A 708 -27.96 -14.93 10.21
N TYR A 709 -29.26 -14.66 10.29
CA TYR A 709 -30.28 -15.23 9.41
C TYR A 709 -31.27 -14.17 8.90
N GLN A 710 -31.84 -13.37 9.81
CA GLN A 710 -32.91 -12.41 9.51
C GLN A 710 -32.41 -11.00 9.14
N SER A 711 -31.40 -10.90 8.27
CA SER A 711 -30.88 -9.63 7.73
C SER A 711 -30.68 -8.57 8.82
N VAL A 712 -31.17 -7.34 8.62
CA VAL A 712 -31.03 -6.25 9.58
C VAL A 712 -32.36 -5.65 10.02
N SER A 713 -32.35 -5.11 11.23
CA SER A 713 -33.44 -4.31 11.79
C SER A 713 -32.91 -2.99 12.36
N LEU A 714 -33.62 -1.91 12.06
CA LEU A 714 -33.31 -0.54 12.46
C LEU A 714 -34.23 -0.11 13.60
N HIS A 715 -33.63 0.39 14.67
CA HIS A 715 -34.31 0.84 15.87
C HIS A 715 -33.87 2.26 16.23
N GLY A 716 -34.74 3.02 16.89
CA GLY A 716 -34.43 4.30 17.51
C GLY A 716 -34.48 4.18 19.03
N PHE A 717 -33.54 4.82 19.71
CA PHE A 717 -33.54 4.95 21.15
C PHE A 717 -33.99 6.35 21.55
N ASP A 718 -34.91 6.39 22.50
CA ASP A 718 -35.38 7.60 23.15
C ASP A 718 -34.94 7.55 24.61
N ALA A 719 -34.40 8.66 25.11
CA ALA A 719 -33.93 8.77 26.50
C ALA A 719 -35.03 9.32 27.43
N GLU A 720 -36.02 10.02 26.89
CA GLU A 720 -37.05 10.72 27.66
C GLU A 720 -38.44 10.53 27.03
N PRO A 721 -39.17 9.45 27.36
CA PRO A 721 -38.82 8.38 28.30
C PRO A 721 -37.87 7.33 27.68
N TYR A 722 -37.21 6.53 28.52
CA TYR A 722 -36.39 5.41 28.05
C TYR A 722 -37.22 4.37 27.30
N ARG A 723 -36.99 4.26 25.98
CA ARG A 723 -37.62 3.22 25.15
C ARG A 723 -36.84 2.94 23.87
N MET A 724 -36.99 1.73 23.36
CA MET A 724 -36.58 1.35 22.01
C MET A 724 -37.80 1.38 21.08
N LEU A 725 -37.66 2.00 19.92
CA LEU A 725 -38.67 2.10 18.88
C LEU A 725 -38.19 1.31 17.66
N SER A 726 -38.98 0.35 17.18
CA SER A 726 -38.68 -0.31 15.90
C SER A 726 -39.06 0.62 14.75
N LEU A 727 -38.08 0.95 13.90
CA LEU A 727 -38.26 1.90 12.80
C LEU A 727 -38.52 1.16 11.49
N GLY A 728 -37.69 0.17 11.16
CA GLY A 728 -37.87 -0.63 9.96
C GLY A 728 -36.97 -1.86 9.93
N LYS A 729 -37.32 -2.84 9.10
CA LYS A 729 -36.53 -4.06 8.91
C LYS A 729 -36.41 -4.43 7.44
N ASP A 730 -35.36 -5.15 7.10
CA ASP A 730 -35.32 -5.85 5.82
C ASP A 730 -36.30 -7.04 5.88
N VAL A 731 -36.97 -7.30 4.77
CA VAL A 731 -37.98 -8.38 4.67
C VAL A 731 -37.35 -9.66 4.11
N LYS A 732 -36.18 -9.55 3.48
CA LYS A 732 -35.44 -10.70 2.97
C LYS A 732 -34.56 -11.29 4.06
N ASP A 733 -34.47 -12.61 4.08
CA ASP A 733 -33.48 -13.32 4.90
C ASP A 733 -32.12 -13.21 4.22
N VAL A 734 -31.18 -12.57 4.92
CA VAL A 734 -29.80 -12.39 4.48
C VAL A 734 -28.92 -12.74 5.68
N PRO A 735 -28.00 -13.71 5.57
CA PRO A 735 -27.09 -14.03 6.65
C PRO A 735 -26.06 -12.90 6.78
N VAL A 736 -26.25 -12.00 7.75
CA VAL A 736 -25.40 -10.82 7.89
C VAL A 736 -24.03 -11.22 8.46
N SER A 737 -22.98 -10.85 7.74
CA SER A 737 -21.61 -11.00 8.20
C SER A 737 -21.11 -9.74 8.92
N ALA A 738 -21.46 -8.56 8.43
CA ALA A 738 -21.21 -7.24 9.02
C ALA A 738 -22.22 -6.22 8.48
N CYS A 739 -22.44 -5.13 9.21
CA CYS A 739 -23.32 -4.05 8.75
C CYS A 739 -22.79 -2.68 9.17
N ASP A 740 -23.14 -1.63 8.44
CA ASP A 740 -22.78 -0.25 8.80
C ASP A 740 -23.75 0.78 8.22
N PHE A 741 -23.69 2.02 8.72
CA PHE A 741 -24.46 3.15 8.22
C PHE A 741 -23.71 3.91 7.13
N ILE A 742 -24.46 4.42 6.15
CA ILE A 742 -23.98 5.37 5.15
C ILE A 742 -24.95 6.55 5.11
N CYS A 743 -24.45 7.76 5.34
CA CYS A 743 -25.23 8.98 5.19
C CYS A 743 -24.78 9.71 3.93
N PHE A 744 -25.70 9.98 3.01
CA PHE A 744 -25.41 10.69 1.78
C PHE A 744 -26.57 11.63 1.43
N ASP A 745 -26.26 12.90 1.17
CA ASP A 745 -27.25 13.92 0.77
C ASP A 745 -28.49 14.01 1.68
N GLY A 746 -28.28 13.96 3.00
CA GLY A 746 -29.36 13.98 4.00
C GLY A 746 -30.18 12.69 4.10
N GLN A 747 -29.89 11.68 3.30
CA GLN A 747 -30.56 10.37 3.32
C GLN A 747 -29.76 9.35 4.14
N LEU A 748 -30.50 8.44 4.79
CA LEU A 748 -29.94 7.37 5.59
C LEU A 748 -29.96 6.05 4.83
N PHE A 749 -28.77 5.49 4.62
CA PHE A 749 -28.57 4.18 4.04
C PHE A 749 -27.92 3.24 5.05
N VAL A 750 -28.12 1.95 4.81
CA VAL A 750 -27.52 0.85 5.55
C VAL A 750 -26.80 -0.04 4.55
N LEU A 751 -25.54 -0.35 4.83
CA LEU A 751 -24.75 -1.31 4.06
C LEU A 751 -24.69 -2.63 4.84
N ILE A 752 -24.98 -3.73 4.15
CA ILE A 752 -24.94 -5.08 4.71
C ILE A 752 -23.94 -5.88 3.88
N ALA A 753 -22.97 -6.52 4.53
CA ALA A 753 -22.22 -7.60 3.93
C ALA A 753 -22.87 -8.93 4.32
N ASP A 754 -23.09 -9.81 3.35
CA ASP A 754 -23.57 -11.17 3.62
C ASP A 754 -22.41 -12.19 3.63
N GLU A 755 -22.74 -13.47 3.84
CA GLU A 755 -21.77 -14.58 3.82
C GLU A 755 -21.40 -15.03 2.40
N ASP A 756 -22.15 -14.63 1.37
CA ASP A 756 -21.96 -14.98 -0.05
C ASP A 756 -21.15 -13.92 -0.83
N SER A 757 -20.42 -13.07 -0.11
CA SER A 757 -19.59 -11.98 -0.65
C SER A 757 -20.39 -10.93 -1.44
N ILE A 758 -21.61 -10.61 -0.99
CA ILE A 758 -22.46 -9.55 -1.57
C ILE A 758 -22.66 -8.44 -0.55
N LEU A 759 -22.47 -7.21 -1.02
CA LEU A 759 -22.87 -5.99 -0.33
C LEU A 759 -24.28 -5.59 -0.76
N HIS A 760 -25.18 -5.38 0.18
CA HIS A 760 -26.54 -4.88 -0.05
C HIS A 760 -26.64 -3.46 0.49
N LEU A 761 -27.05 -2.52 -0.35
CA LEU A 761 -27.34 -1.15 0.06
C LEU A 761 -28.85 -1.01 0.27
N LEU A 762 -29.27 -0.81 1.52
CA LEU A 762 -30.62 -0.51 1.91
C LEU A 762 -30.78 0.98 2.21
N GLN A 763 -31.99 1.50 2.09
CA GLN A 763 -32.36 2.87 2.44
C GLN A 763 -33.53 2.85 3.43
N TYR A 764 -33.45 3.72 4.44
CA TYR A 764 -34.61 4.06 5.26
C TYR A 764 -35.28 5.31 4.68
N ASP A 765 -36.44 5.13 4.06
CA ASP A 765 -37.21 6.22 3.45
C ASP A 765 -38.71 6.08 3.78
N PRO A 766 -39.20 6.73 4.86
CA PRO A 766 -40.59 6.61 5.28
C PRO A 766 -41.58 7.31 4.35
N TYR A 767 -41.11 8.16 3.42
CA TYR A 767 -41.95 8.88 2.47
C TYR A 767 -42.20 8.06 1.19
N ASP A 768 -41.31 7.11 0.89
CA ASP A 768 -41.50 6.16 -0.20
C ASP A 768 -42.68 5.21 0.10
N GLY A 769 -43.62 5.09 -0.84
CA GLY A 769 -44.79 4.22 -0.68
C GLY A 769 -44.44 2.74 -0.51
N GLU A 770 -43.30 2.29 -1.04
CA GLU A 770 -42.85 0.90 -0.93
C GLU A 770 -42.32 0.54 0.46
N SER A 771 -41.95 1.54 1.26
CA SER A 771 -41.38 1.34 2.60
C SER A 771 -42.42 1.03 3.66
N LEU A 772 -43.72 1.04 3.31
CA LEU A 772 -44.82 0.86 4.25
C LEU A 772 -44.69 1.83 5.45
N LYS A 773 -44.59 3.14 5.15
CA LYS A 773 -44.37 4.22 6.13
C LYS A 773 -43.09 4.05 6.97
N GLY A 774 -42.03 3.51 6.36
CA GLY A 774 -40.71 3.31 6.97
C GLY A 774 -40.48 1.94 7.62
N SER A 775 -41.53 1.15 7.85
CA SER A 775 -41.42 -0.16 8.50
C SER A 775 -40.61 -1.20 7.70
N LYS A 776 -40.44 -0.98 6.38
CA LYS A 776 -39.65 -1.80 5.47
C LYS A 776 -38.45 -1.00 4.94
N LEU A 777 -37.25 -1.56 5.12
CA LEU A 777 -36.04 -1.04 4.49
C LEU A 777 -36.02 -1.37 2.99
N LEU A 778 -35.65 -0.38 2.17
CA LEU A 778 -35.70 -0.49 0.71
C LEU A 778 -34.34 -0.84 0.14
N ARG A 779 -34.21 -1.99 -0.53
CA ARG A 779 -32.97 -2.39 -1.18
C ARG A 779 -32.76 -1.62 -2.47
N ARG A 780 -31.75 -0.75 -2.52
CA ARG A 780 -31.44 0.11 -3.67
C ARG A 780 -30.35 -0.47 -4.58
N SER A 781 -29.40 -1.21 -4.02
CA SER A 781 -28.30 -1.79 -4.81
C SER A 781 -27.74 -3.07 -4.19
N MET A 782 -27.11 -3.89 -5.03
CA MET A 782 -26.36 -5.08 -4.65
C MET A 782 -25.04 -5.11 -5.41
N PHE A 783 -23.94 -5.43 -4.72
CA PHE A 783 -22.61 -5.49 -5.31
C PHE A 783 -21.85 -6.72 -4.80
N ARG A 784 -21.50 -7.65 -5.69
CA ARG A 784 -20.65 -8.79 -5.33
C ARG A 784 -19.19 -8.34 -5.31
N PHE A 785 -18.50 -8.59 -4.20
CA PHE A 785 -17.07 -8.30 -4.02
C PHE A 785 -16.24 -9.58 -3.98
N ASN A 786 -14.94 -9.47 -4.19
CA ASN A 786 -14.03 -10.62 -4.33
C ASN A 786 -13.37 -11.05 -3.00
N GLY A 787 -14.02 -10.83 -1.86
CA GLY A 787 -13.48 -11.24 -0.56
C GLY A 787 -14.13 -12.53 -0.08
N SER A 788 -13.34 -13.55 0.25
CA SER A 788 -13.83 -14.78 0.87
C SER A 788 -13.66 -14.73 2.38
N ARG A 789 -14.72 -15.00 3.15
CA ARG A 789 -14.58 -15.31 4.59
C ARG A 789 -14.26 -16.80 4.72
N SER A 790 -13.19 -17.15 5.44
CA SER A 790 -12.96 -18.51 5.91
C SER A 790 -13.55 -18.64 7.31
N TRP A 791 -14.43 -19.62 7.53
CA TRP A 791 -14.94 -19.98 8.86
C TRP A 791 -13.77 -20.35 9.78
N ILE A 792 -13.64 -19.66 10.92
CA ILE A 792 -12.73 -20.03 12.01
C ILE A 792 -13.50 -19.86 13.31
#